data_AF-A0A812SGY6-F1
#
_entry.id   AF-A0A812SGY6-F1
#
_cell.length_a   1.000
_cell.length_b   1.000
_cell.length_c   1.000
_cell.angle_alpha   90.00
_cell.angle_beta   90.00
_cell.angle_gamma   90.00
#
_symmetry.space_group_name_H-M   'P 1'
#
loop_
_entity.id
_entity.type
_entity.pdbx_description
1 polymer ?
#
loop_
_entity_poly.entity_id
_entity_poly.type
_entity_poly.pdbx_seq_one_letter_code
_entity_poly.pdbx_strand_id
1 'polypeptide(L)'
;MAYEGNPKSTCVHPECMAQVVIEDMQEQETKFLAEESEKKLKNRREYDIGWRMDSVPKSATIAERLGYSPAPQGLASLVWDEAARTVRVAATLEPAAAVNLEYLVLALKVRRQGRREPLFSLDPVDPQNMEKTPQKKVFEPDWLAGTSVGDVMFQADYFLKELALGEYTMPIVGMMSVFDWSEVLEMHHQWTGREWFVVKKAEVRLAEDKTVIPFVKMGVEAREQVLTAEGLRDAPITGANHPLRRFADAFTRNFDLIAERKSVVFHLRELAKASVVAKFLVDSGAKLDQRWFDLADEIVEKKVPEAFPEIPQLWNMRGLSRIRLENGKVVDTETGLVTNLHAIYGGVEFGLDRFELAQRRPGIPVPGMAMQQAAMQGMPGMQLGPSGRPMFMPQRFQLSQRGEMPQGVDLNLDQFNLTEVEQFAGSLPACSADAKSLEARVTLGRAFLEGLRSGFGKEVSEENQELLKGIFNLSLADRTEEADAFIPPDPNNSYISKVRSLVGDEQALLKKRKGAFCDKSFTPGSCGPEFPRSWTSRFTMENGVSPAVMMKLRSAMVQLQVDPTFQQSLLNDVLPVAAPEFNKATEDGVVFRIYRIGSLEVRTIQEPGNAESVAVVFSTRAPTWGLGQRKAVKEAHGQEKVVRGRLFLEALDAESARRLDMKWGSKRSDYCHYYVVLETEGNNTIVTERLADGSTFMVMNPDSIEDRNSMAKLLSTSEDCQEMNIDVARIRQLQMTNNRKLPEGACPSVRKHYARSVFALVKQKVVHKEKARWSSNPGAQKRPYTTRKPAKAKEEPVAKPQQESC
;
A
#
# COMPACT_ATOMS: atom_id res chain seq x y z
N MET A 1 26.22 27.74 -25.61
CA MET A 1 27.10 28.73 -24.98
C MET A 1 27.66 28.11 -23.73
N ALA A 2 28.98 28.12 -23.54
CA ALA A 2 29.64 27.49 -22.41
C ALA A 2 29.53 28.36 -21.14
N TYR A 3 29.43 27.72 -19.98
CA TYR A 3 29.44 28.38 -18.68
C TYR A 3 30.88 28.79 -18.34
N GLU A 4 31.20 30.09 -18.39
CA GLU A 4 32.52 30.62 -18.03
C GLU A 4 32.66 30.77 -16.52
N GLY A 5 32.80 29.64 -15.82
CA GLY A 5 33.24 29.61 -14.42
C GLY A 5 34.75 29.43 -14.35
N ASN A 6 35.49 30.49 -13.99
CA ASN A 6 36.95 30.53 -13.74
C ASN A 6 37.83 30.28 -15.00
N PRO A 7 38.76 31.18 -15.38
CA PRO A 7 39.50 31.15 -16.66
C PRO A 7 40.48 29.97 -16.90
N LYS A 8 40.39 28.89 -16.14
CA LYS A 8 41.13 27.63 -16.38
C LYS A 8 40.23 26.41 -16.56
N SER A 9 38.91 26.58 -16.64
CA SER A 9 37.94 25.49 -16.49
C SER A 9 37.42 24.94 -17.82
N THR A 10 37.35 23.62 -17.88
CA THR A 10 36.71 22.80 -18.91
C THR A 10 35.28 23.28 -19.21
N CYS A 11 34.94 23.50 -20.49
CA CYS A 11 33.58 23.79 -20.92
C CYS A 11 32.65 22.61 -20.58
N VAL A 12 31.83 22.75 -19.54
CA VAL A 12 30.77 21.80 -19.21
C VAL A 12 29.48 22.24 -19.90
N HIS A 13 28.73 21.31 -20.50
CA HIS A 13 27.41 21.61 -21.05
C HIS A 13 26.44 22.01 -19.92
N PRO A 14 25.54 22.99 -20.13
CA PRO A 14 24.58 23.40 -19.12
C PRO A 14 23.72 22.25 -18.56
N GLU A 15 23.40 21.26 -19.39
CA GLU A 15 22.67 20.06 -19.00
C GLU A 15 23.47 19.19 -18.03
N CYS A 16 24.78 19.05 -18.26
CA CYS A 16 25.67 18.34 -17.35
C CYS A 16 25.80 19.08 -16.02
N MET A 17 25.89 20.43 -16.05
CA MET A 17 25.88 21.23 -14.82
C MET A 17 24.56 21.10 -14.06
N ALA A 18 23.42 21.12 -14.76
CA ALA A 18 22.11 20.93 -14.13
C ALA A 18 22.00 19.55 -13.47
N GLN A 19 22.53 18.49 -14.11
CA GLN A 19 22.56 17.16 -13.51
C GLN A 19 23.40 17.11 -12.24
N VAL A 20 24.60 17.71 -12.25
CA VAL A 20 25.46 17.80 -11.05
C VAL A 20 24.77 18.57 -9.92
N VAL A 21 24.07 19.67 -10.24
CA VAL A 21 23.29 20.43 -9.25
C VAL A 21 22.14 19.59 -8.69
N ILE A 22 21.43 18.83 -9.52
CA ILE A 22 20.37 17.92 -9.05
C ILE A 22 20.93 16.86 -8.12
N GLU A 23 22.06 16.24 -8.48
CA GLU A 23 22.72 15.23 -7.66
C GLU A 23 23.16 15.79 -6.30
N ASP A 24 23.78 16.98 -6.27
CA ASP A 24 24.16 17.69 -5.04
C ASP A 24 22.93 18.04 -4.18
N MET A 25 21.86 18.56 -4.79
CA MET A 25 20.62 18.87 -4.06
C MET A 25 19.94 17.61 -3.51
N GLN A 26 19.97 16.49 -4.23
CA GLN A 26 19.46 15.20 -3.77
C GLN A 26 20.29 14.66 -2.59
N GLU A 27 21.61 14.79 -2.63
CA GLU A 27 22.50 14.40 -1.53
C GLU A 27 22.24 15.26 -0.28
N GLN A 28 22.11 16.57 -0.46
CA GLN A 28 21.78 17.51 0.62
C GLN A 28 20.40 17.24 1.22
N GLU A 29 19.37 16.99 0.40
CA GLU A 29 18.03 16.62 0.88
C GLU A 29 18.07 15.29 1.64
N THR A 30 18.80 14.29 1.13
CA THR A 30 18.94 12.98 1.80
C THR A 30 19.60 13.14 3.17
N LYS A 31 20.67 13.95 3.26
CA LYS A 31 21.34 14.25 4.52
C LYS A 31 20.42 15.00 5.49
N PHE A 32 19.71 16.02 5.02
CA PHE A 32 18.75 16.78 5.82
C PHE A 32 17.64 15.88 6.38
N LEU A 33 17.04 15.03 5.54
CA LEU A 33 15.99 14.09 5.95
C LEU A 33 16.52 13.07 6.97
N ALA A 34 17.77 12.64 6.86
CA ALA A 34 18.39 11.75 7.83
C ALA A 34 18.58 12.44 9.19
N GLU A 35 19.11 13.66 9.22
CA GLU A 35 19.26 14.47 10.43
C GLU A 35 17.90 14.79 11.09
N GLU A 36 16.90 15.11 10.29
CA GLU A 36 15.52 15.36 10.74
C GLU A 36 14.89 14.08 11.33
N SER A 37 15.08 12.93 10.67
CA SER A 37 14.61 11.63 11.15
C SER A 37 15.25 11.26 12.49
N GLU A 38 16.56 11.48 12.65
CA GLU A 38 17.28 11.26 13.90
C GLU A 38 16.75 12.18 15.01
N LYS A 39 16.55 13.48 14.71
CA LYS A 39 15.97 14.43 15.65
C LYS A 39 14.56 14.00 16.09
N LYS A 40 13.70 13.58 15.15
CA LYS A 40 12.36 13.09 15.46
C LYS A 40 12.41 11.82 16.31
N LEU A 41 13.32 10.89 16.02
CA LEU A 41 13.52 9.70 16.84
C LEU A 41 13.98 10.04 18.26
N LYS A 42 14.88 11.01 18.41
CA LYS A 42 15.29 11.53 19.72
C LYS A 42 14.12 12.15 20.47
N ASN A 43 13.35 13.03 19.83
CA ASN A 43 12.16 13.62 20.42
C ASN A 43 11.15 12.55 20.84
N ARG A 44 10.94 11.51 20.03
CA ARG A 44 10.02 10.43 20.38
C ARG A 44 10.43 9.73 21.69
N ARG A 45 11.72 9.47 21.86
CA ARG A 45 12.26 8.90 23.11
C ARG A 45 12.18 9.87 24.28
N GLU A 46 12.47 11.16 24.04
CA GLU A 46 12.51 12.18 25.08
C GLU A 46 11.12 12.49 25.65
N TYR A 47 10.10 12.56 24.80
CA TYR A 47 8.74 12.99 25.17
C TYR A 47 7.74 11.83 25.31
N ASP A 48 8.24 10.59 25.37
CA ASP A 48 7.46 9.35 25.44
C ASP A 48 6.38 9.23 24.34
N ILE A 49 6.77 9.55 23.11
CA ILE A 49 5.90 9.51 21.94
C ILE A 49 6.14 8.20 21.19
N GLY A 50 5.06 7.48 20.94
CA GLY A 50 5.06 6.17 20.31
C GLY A 50 4.23 5.21 21.13
N TRP A 51 3.24 4.60 20.49
CA TRP A 51 2.40 3.59 21.13
C TRP A 51 3.22 2.39 21.57
N ARG A 52 3.06 1.98 22.84
CA ARG A 52 3.71 0.80 23.39
C ARG A 52 2.68 -0.24 23.78
N MET A 53 2.94 -1.50 23.45
CA MET A 53 2.01 -2.60 23.72
C MET A 53 1.85 -2.90 25.22
N ASP A 54 2.84 -2.54 26.04
CA ASP A 54 2.76 -2.64 27.50
C ASP A 54 1.88 -1.55 28.14
N SER A 55 1.57 -0.46 27.41
CA SER A 55 0.57 0.54 27.81
C SER A 55 -0.87 0.03 27.70
N VAL A 56 -1.11 -1.10 27.02
CA VAL A 56 -2.46 -1.64 26.84
C VAL A 56 -3.02 -2.18 28.17
N PRO A 57 -4.12 -1.61 28.70
CA PRO A 57 -4.66 -2.05 29.98
C PRO A 57 -5.34 -3.41 29.86
N LYS A 58 -5.10 -4.27 30.86
CA LYS A 58 -5.62 -5.64 30.90
C LYS A 58 -6.92 -5.70 31.71
N SER A 59 -7.99 -6.23 31.11
CA SER A 59 -9.29 -6.37 31.79
C SER A 59 -9.30 -7.34 32.97
N ALA A 60 -8.37 -8.31 33.03
CA ALA A 60 -8.39 -9.39 34.02
C ALA A 60 -8.33 -8.87 35.47
N THR A 61 -7.39 -7.97 35.77
CA THR A 61 -7.23 -7.40 37.12
C THR A 61 -8.43 -6.57 37.55
N ILE A 62 -9.04 -5.81 36.62
CA ILE A 62 -10.25 -5.03 36.90
C ILE A 62 -11.46 -5.94 37.10
N ALA A 63 -11.61 -7.00 36.30
CA ALA A 63 -12.69 -7.97 36.42
C ALA A 63 -12.72 -8.66 37.79
N GLU A 64 -11.56 -9.12 38.27
CA GLU A 64 -11.41 -9.74 39.60
C GLU A 64 -11.88 -8.80 40.71
N ARG A 65 -11.48 -7.52 40.63
CA ARG A 65 -11.82 -6.52 41.64
C ARG A 65 -13.28 -6.08 41.58
N LEU A 66 -13.92 -6.21 40.42
CA LEU A 66 -15.37 -6.06 40.23
C LEU A 66 -16.15 -7.31 40.65
N GLY A 67 -15.50 -8.32 41.25
CA GLY A 67 -16.14 -9.50 41.82
C GLY A 67 -16.29 -10.68 40.86
N TYR A 68 -15.62 -10.66 39.71
CA TYR A 68 -15.59 -11.80 38.78
C TYR A 68 -14.35 -12.67 39.04
N SER A 69 -14.52 -13.76 39.79
CA SER A 69 -13.43 -14.65 40.19
C SER A 69 -13.69 -16.11 39.78
N PRO A 70 -12.73 -16.79 39.13
CA PRO A 70 -11.44 -16.26 38.66
C PRO A 70 -11.61 -15.21 37.54
N ALA A 71 -10.65 -14.31 37.36
CA ALA A 71 -10.66 -13.36 36.24
C ALA A 71 -10.74 -14.10 34.89
N PRO A 72 -11.43 -13.52 33.88
CA PRO A 72 -11.33 -14.06 32.54
C PRO A 72 -9.89 -13.90 32.05
N GLN A 73 -9.31 -15.01 31.56
CA GLN A 73 -8.02 -15.00 30.87
C GLN A 73 -8.15 -14.46 29.43
N GLY A 74 -9.38 -14.51 28.89
CA GLY A 74 -9.73 -14.02 27.56
C GLY A 74 -10.43 -12.65 27.59
N LEU A 75 -11.50 -12.51 26.80
CA LEU A 75 -12.23 -11.25 26.65
C LEU A 75 -13.28 -11.09 27.76
N ALA A 76 -13.55 -9.84 28.13
CA ALA A 76 -14.59 -9.49 29.09
C ALA A 76 -15.74 -8.74 28.41
N SER A 77 -16.97 -9.03 28.82
CA SER A 77 -18.19 -8.34 28.40
C SER A 77 -19.04 -7.98 29.62
N LEU A 78 -20.19 -7.35 29.38
CA LEU A 78 -21.15 -7.00 30.42
C LEU A 78 -22.50 -7.65 30.15
N VAL A 79 -23.17 -8.12 31.20
CA VAL A 79 -24.55 -8.60 31.13
C VAL A 79 -25.46 -7.62 31.86
N TRP A 80 -26.47 -7.13 31.15
CA TRP A 80 -27.44 -6.15 31.64
C TRP A 80 -28.69 -6.82 32.20
N ASP A 81 -28.99 -6.59 33.46
CA ASP A 81 -30.28 -6.94 34.05
C ASP A 81 -31.20 -5.73 34.00
N GLU A 82 -32.10 -5.70 33.01
CA GLU A 82 -33.06 -4.60 32.85
C GLU A 82 -34.03 -4.46 34.04
N ALA A 83 -34.44 -5.57 34.66
CA ALA A 83 -35.41 -5.55 35.75
C ALA A 83 -34.79 -4.96 37.02
N ALA A 84 -33.58 -5.40 37.36
CA ALA A 84 -32.84 -4.87 38.50
C ALA A 84 -32.16 -3.52 38.20
N ARG A 85 -32.00 -3.18 36.91
CA ARG A 85 -31.11 -2.12 36.39
C ARG A 85 -29.68 -2.28 36.88
N THR A 86 -29.18 -3.51 36.89
CA THR A 86 -27.82 -3.80 37.35
C THR A 86 -26.99 -4.34 36.19
N VAL A 87 -25.67 -4.26 36.33
CA VAL A 87 -24.74 -4.83 35.36
C VAL A 87 -23.76 -5.74 36.10
N ARG A 88 -23.39 -6.85 35.45
CA ARG A 88 -22.31 -7.73 35.92
C ARG A 88 -21.31 -7.98 34.82
N VAL A 89 -20.05 -8.19 35.20
CA VAL A 89 -19.00 -8.64 34.29
C VAL A 89 -19.25 -10.10 33.90
N ALA A 90 -18.90 -10.45 32.66
CA ALA A 90 -18.88 -11.82 32.16
C ALA A 90 -17.68 -12.06 31.24
N ALA A 91 -17.32 -13.32 31.02
CA ALA A 91 -16.37 -13.71 29.98
C ALA A 91 -17.10 -13.79 28.63
N THR A 92 -16.38 -13.58 27.53
CA THR A 92 -16.92 -13.77 26.19
C THR A 92 -15.83 -14.29 25.22
N LEU A 93 -16.26 -14.99 24.16
CA LEU A 93 -15.42 -15.24 22.99
C LEU A 93 -15.80 -14.36 21.80
N GLU A 94 -16.83 -13.52 21.95
CA GLU A 94 -17.36 -12.66 20.88
C GLU A 94 -16.61 -11.31 20.87
N PRO A 95 -15.75 -11.04 19.87
CA PRO A 95 -15.01 -9.78 19.79
C PRO A 95 -15.90 -8.54 19.79
N ALA A 96 -17.09 -8.63 19.19
CA ALA A 96 -18.04 -7.51 19.16
C ALA A 96 -18.56 -7.13 20.56
N ALA A 97 -18.69 -8.12 21.46
CA ALA A 97 -19.15 -7.94 22.83
C ALA A 97 -18.03 -7.53 23.81
N ALA A 98 -16.77 -7.63 23.38
CA ALA A 98 -15.62 -7.33 24.22
C ALA A 98 -15.58 -5.84 24.61
N VAL A 99 -15.30 -5.59 25.90
CA VAL A 99 -15.12 -4.25 26.47
C VAL A 99 -13.85 -4.24 27.33
N ASN A 100 -12.96 -3.28 27.08
CA ASN A 100 -11.84 -3.04 27.97
C ASN A 100 -12.35 -2.41 29.28
N LEU A 101 -12.18 -3.13 30.39
CA LEU A 101 -12.79 -2.74 31.66
C LEU A 101 -12.11 -1.53 32.31
N GLU A 102 -10.82 -1.30 32.07
CA GLU A 102 -10.12 -0.12 32.59
C GLU A 102 -10.59 1.15 31.88
N TYR A 103 -10.66 1.10 30.55
CA TYR A 103 -11.26 2.19 29.76
C TYR A 103 -12.69 2.48 30.19
N LEU A 104 -13.48 1.43 30.48
CA LEU A 104 -14.85 1.59 30.93
C LEU A 104 -14.97 2.27 32.30
N VAL A 105 -14.20 1.88 33.31
CA VAL A 105 -14.29 2.50 34.65
C VAL A 105 -13.88 3.97 34.60
N LEU A 106 -12.84 4.32 33.83
CA LEU A 106 -12.41 5.70 33.64
C LEU A 106 -13.46 6.52 32.87
N ALA A 107 -14.00 5.98 31.77
CA ALA A 107 -15.07 6.64 31.01
C ALA A 107 -16.36 6.82 31.83
N LEU A 108 -16.71 5.85 32.69
CA LEU A 108 -17.83 5.95 33.64
C LEU A 108 -17.63 7.11 34.63
N LYS A 109 -16.42 7.27 35.17
CA LYS A 109 -16.08 8.39 36.06
C LYS A 109 -16.25 9.73 35.33
N VAL A 110 -15.72 9.86 34.10
CA VAL A 110 -15.90 11.07 33.28
C VAL A 110 -17.38 11.34 33.04
N ARG A 111 -18.15 10.33 32.61
CA ARG A 111 -19.58 10.46 32.31
C ARG A 111 -20.39 10.86 33.53
N ARG A 112 -20.10 10.27 34.70
CA ARG A 112 -20.80 10.59 35.96
C ARG A 112 -20.53 12.02 36.43
N GLN A 113 -19.28 12.50 36.32
CA GLN A 113 -18.88 13.82 36.82
C GLN A 113 -19.19 14.95 35.83
N GLY A 114 -18.86 14.76 34.55
CA GLY A 114 -18.92 15.79 33.52
C GLY A 114 -20.09 15.68 32.54
N ARG A 115 -20.88 14.60 32.61
CA ARG A 115 -21.96 14.28 31.64
C ARG A 115 -21.50 14.32 30.18
N ARG A 116 -20.25 13.92 29.95
CA ARG A 116 -19.59 13.85 28.64
C ARG A 116 -18.67 12.63 28.57
N GLU A 117 -18.14 12.35 27.40
CA GLU A 117 -17.05 11.41 27.17
C GLU A 117 -15.67 12.02 27.52
N PRO A 118 -14.63 11.18 27.66
CA PRO A 118 -13.24 11.65 27.65
C PRO A 118 -12.93 12.45 26.38
N LEU A 119 -12.23 13.58 26.53
CA LEU A 119 -11.75 14.39 25.41
C LEU A 119 -10.25 14.66 25.56
N PHE A 120 -9.59 14.75 24.41
CA PHE A 120 -8.20 15.15 24.29
C PHE A 120 -8.04 16.13 23.13
N SER A 121 -7.17 17.14 23.28
CA SER A 121 -6.67 17.96 22.19
C SER A 121 -5.19 18.26 22.32
N LEU A 122 -4.54 18.44 21.17
CA LEU A 122 -3.17 18.89 21.02
C LEU A 122 -3.18 20.26 20.37
N ASP A 123 -2.97 21.29 21.19
CA ASP A 123 -3.14 22.70 20.80
C ASP A 123 -1.81 23.45 20.86
N PRO A 124 -1.58 24.49 20.03
CA PRO A 124 -0.40 25.32 20.16
C PRO A 124 -0.43 26.10 21.49
N VAL A 125 0.71 26.21 22.18
CA VAL A 125 0.82 27.02 23.42
C VAL A 125 0.61 28.50 23.13
N ASP A 126 1.11 28.97 21.99
CA ASP A 126 0.96 30.34 21.49
C ASP A 126 0.41 30.32 20.05
N PRO A 127 -0.93 30.47 19.88
CA PRO A 127 -1.58 30.48 18.57
C PRO A 127 -1.11 31.60 17.63
N GLN A 128 -0.39 32.62 18.14
CA GLN A 128 0.14 33.72 17.32
C GLN A 128 1.55 33.42 16.76
N ASN A 129 2.27 32.44 17.33
CA ASN A 129 3.64 32.09 16.94
C ASN A 129 3.76 30.61 16.53
N MET A 130 3.13 30.31 15.40
CA MET A 130 2.92 28.94 14.91
C MET A 130 4.19 28.23 14.42
N GLU A 131 5.33 28.91 14.30
CA GLU A 131 6.57 28.29 13.82
C GLU A 131 7.45 27.73 14.95
N LYS A 132 7.28 28.26 16.16
CA LYS A 132 8.23 28.02 17.28
C LYS A 132 7.55 27.60 18.56
N THR A 133 6.22 27.62 18.60
CA THR A 133 5.48 27.31 19.81
C THR A 133 5.40 25.79 20.03
N PRO A 134 5.65 25.29 21.25
CA PRO A 134 5.36 23.90 21.57
C PRO A 134 3.85 23.62 21.49
N GLN A 135 3.50 22.35 21.46
CA GLN A 135 2.11 21.89 21.55
C GLN A 135 1.81 21.41 22.97
N LYS A 136 0.66 21.79 23.49
CA LYS A 136 0.18 21.40 24.81
C LYS A 136 -0.82 20.25 24.70
N LYS A 137 -0.62 19.23 25.53
CA LYS A 137 -1.59 18.16 25.77
C LYS A 137 -2.72 18.70 26.65
N VAL A 138 -3.93 18.75 26.13
CA VAL A 138 -5.11 19.21 26.85
C VAL A 138 -6.07 18.03 27.01
N PHE A 139 -6.39 17.69 28.25
CA PHE A 139 -7.30 16.60 28.59
C PHE A 139 -8.53 17.16 29.26
N GLU A 140 -9.70 16.64 28.92
CA GLU A 140 -10.93 17.00 29.62
C GLU A 140 -11.66 15.75 30.10
N PRO A 141 -11.71 15.53 31.44
CA PRO A 141 -11.08 16.32 32.51
C PRO A 141 -9.55 16.14 32.61
N ASP A 142 -8.86 17.15 33.15
CA ASP A 142 -7.39 17.22 33.29
C ASP A 142 -6.78 15.99 34.00
N TRP A 143 -7.54 15.35 34.90
CA TRP A 143 -7.06 14.18 35.64
C TRP A 143 -6.86 12.95 34.76
N LEU A 144 -7.30 12.94 33.50
CA LEU A 144 -7.00 11.88 32.54
C LEU A 144 -5.52 11.85 32.15
N ALA A 145 -4.79 12.97 32.28
CA ALA A 145 -3.35 13.02 32.03
C ALA A 145 -2.62 11.99 32.92
N GLY A 146 -1.81 11.13 32.30
CA GLY A 146 -1.10 10.03 32.97
C GLY A 146 -1.91 8.74 33.21
N THR A 147 -3.17 8.67 32.75
CA THR A 147 -3.98 7.43 32.76
C THR A 147 -3.89 6.71 31.41
N SER A 148 -4.27 5.42 31.36
CA SER A 148 -4.33 4.66 30.11
C SER A 148 -5.26 5.26 29.05
N VAL A 149 -6.37 5.89 29.49
CA VAL A 149 -7.28 6.64 28.60
C VAL A 149 -6.62 7.91 28.06
N GLY A 150 -5.89 8.64 28.89
CA GLY A 150 -5.13 9.81 28.44
C GLY A 150 -4.05 9.43 27.42
N ASP A 151 -3.28 8.39 27.72
CA ASP A 151 -2.19 7.91 26.84
C ASP A 151 -2.73 7.47 25.47
N VAL A 152 -3.74 6.59 25.40
CA VAL A 152 -4.27 6.13 24.11
C VAL A 152 -4.85 7.27 23.27
N MET A 153 -5.50 8.27 23.87
CA MET A 153 -6.01 9.43 23.12
C MET A 153 -4.87 10.29 22.55
N PHE A 154 -3.85 10.57 23.36
CA PHE A 154 -2.68 11.33 22.92
C PHE A 154 -1.92 10.59 21.81
N GLN A 155 -1.57 9.33 22.03
CA GLN A 155 -0.77 8.54 21.08
C GLN A 155 -1.53 8.32 19.77
N ALA A 156 -2.85 8.09 19.82
CA ALA A 156 -3.64 7.93 18.61
C ALA A 156 -3.72 9.23 17.81
N ASP A 157 -3.93 10.36 18.49
CA ASP A 157 -3.97 11.66 17.84
C ASP A 157 -2.61 12.01 17.22
N TYR A 158 -1.52 11.84 17.96
CA TYR A 158 -0.18 12.10 17.45
C TYR A 158 0.14 11.22 16.23
N PHE A 159 -0.21 9.93 16.29
CA PHE A 159 -0.06 8.99 15.17
C PHE A 159 -0.84 9.41 13.93
N LEU A 160 -2.08 9.90 14.09
CA LEU A 160 -2.89 10.43 12.98
C LEU A 160 -2.18 11.60 12.30
N LYS A 161 -1.56 12.50 13.08
CA LYS A 161 -0.87 13.69 12.57
C LYS A 161 0.40 13.31 11.83
N GLU A 162 1.16 12.36 12.37
CA GLU A 162 2.33 11.83 11.69
C GLU A 162 1.97 11.15 10.35
N LEU A 163 0.85 10.43 10.28
CA LEU A 163 0.34 9.91 9.02
C LEU A 163 -0.08 11.03 8.07
N ALA A 164 -0.87 12.00 8.54
CA ALA A 164 -1.31 13.14 7.75
C ALA A 164 -0.12 13.92 7.15
N LEU A 165 0.95 14.08 7.95
CA LEU A 165 2.19 14.71 7.56
C LEU A 165 3.12 13.78 6.75
N GLY A 166 2.76 12.52 6.55
CA GLY A 166 3.55 11.55 5.78
C GLY A 166 4.92 11.24 6.39
N GLU A 167 5.00 11.25 7.72
CA GLU A 167 6.16 10.81 8.53
C GLU A 167 6.22 9.29 8.67
N TYR A 168 5.06 8.64 8.63
CA TYR A 168 4.92 7.20 8.75
C TYR A 168 4.47 6.59 7.44
N THR A 169 4.90 5.36 7.21
CA THR A 169 4.34 4.51 6.16
C THR A 169 2.84 4.38 6.38
N MET A 170 2.06 4.64 5.33
CA MET A 170 0.62 4.55 5.41
C MET A 170 0.17 3.13 5.72
N PRO A 171 -0.77 2.92 6.66
CA PRO A 171 -1.28 1.59 6.99
C PRO A 171 -2.17 1.00 5.89
N ILE A 172 -2.43 1.74 4.82
CA ILE A 172 -3.29 1.36 3.69
C ILE A 172 -2.55 1.61 2.39
N VAL A 173 -2.50 0.59 1.53
CA VAL A 173 -1.78 0.65 0.26
C VAL A 173 -2.41 1.69 -0.67
N GLY A 174 -1.63 2.67 -1.10
CA GLY A 174 -2.09 3.76 -1.98
C GLY A 174 -2.90 4.85 -1.28
N MET A 175 -3.04 4.81 0.04
CA MET A 175 -3.54 5.97 0.78
C MET A 175 -2.48 7.08 0.76
N MET A 176 -2.91 8.31 0.50
CA MET A 176 -2.04 9.48 0.33
C MET A 176 -2.08 10.35 1.58
N SER A 177 -0.93 10.93 1.96
CA SER A 177 -0.85 11.93 3.04
C SER A 177 -1.45 13.25 2.60
N VAL A 178 -1.61 14.17 3.55
CA VAL A 178 -2.08 15.53 3.27
C VAL A 178 -1.09 16.26 2.34
N PHE A 179 0.22 16.08 2.52
CA PHE A 179 1.21 16.64 1.61
C PHE A 179 1.13 16.05 0.20
N ASP A 180 0.93 14.74 0.09
CA ASP A 180 0.81 14.10 -1.21
C ASP A 180 -0.43 14.62 -1.96
N TRP A 181 -1.53 14.90 -1.25
CA TRP A 181 -2.70 15.57 -1.82
C TRP A 181 -2.42 17.03 -2.20
N SER A 182 -1.73 17.79 -1.35
CA SER A 182 -1.34 19.17 -1.67
C SER A 182 -0.52 19.24 -2.97
N GLU A 183 0.40 18.29 -3.17
CA GLU A 183 1.19 18.19 -4.40
C GLU A 183 0.32 17.87 -5.62
N VAL A 184 -0.55 16.86 -5.52
CA VAL A 184 -1.45 16.47 -6.63
C VAL A 184 -2.44 17.56 -7.01
N LEU A 185 -2.89 18.35 -6.03
CA LEU A 185 -3.84 19.43 -6.24
C LEU A 185 -3.17 20.77 -6.58
N GLU A 186 -1.84 20.79 -6.69
CA GLU A 186 -1.03 22.01 -6.93
C GLU A 186 -1.36 23.13 -5.93
N MET A 187 -1.67 22.75 -4.70
CA MET A 187 -1.98 23.69 -3.62
C MET A 187 -0.69 24.16 -2.96
N HIS A 188 -0.27 25.37 -3.35
CA HIS A 188 1.00 25.96 -2.90
C HIS A 188 0.85 27.04 -1.82
N HIS A 189 -0.35 27.29 -1.30
CA HIS A 189 -0.55 28.24 -0.20
C HIS A 189 -0.43 27.54 1.16
N GLN A 190 0.09 28.27 2.15
CA GLN A 190 0.11 27.81 3.54
C GLN A 190 -1.31 27.78 4.11
N TRP A 191 -1.58 26.77 4.93
CA TRP A 191 -2.84 26.62 5.66
C TRP A 191 -2.56 25.87 6.97
N THR A 192 -3.45 26.07 7.93
CA THR A 192 -3.46 25.36 9.21
C THR A 192 -4.78 24.63 9.34
N GLY A 193 -4.85 23.53 10.09
CA GLY A 193 -6.12 22.85 10.31
C GLY A 193 -6.12 21.91 11.49
N ARG A 194 -7.30 21.38 11.80
CA ARG A 194 -7.54 20.38 12.84
C ARG A 194 -8.03 19.09 12.23
N GLU A 195 -7.59 17.97 12.78
CA GLU A 195 -8.14 16.64 12.54
C GLU A 195 -8.60 16.02 13.84
N TRP A 196 -9.80 15.45 13.85
CA TRP A 196 -10.42 14.89 15.04
C TRP A 196 -10.88 13.46 14.82
N PHE A 197 -10.55 12.57 15.75
CA PHE A 197 -11.23 11.29 15.83
C PHE A 197 -12.64 11.47 16.39
N VAL A 198 -13.63 10.94 15.69
CA VAL A 198 -15.05 11.06 16.04
C VAL A 198 -15.79 9.73 15.92
N VAL A 199 -16.91 9.58 16.63
CA VAL A 199 -17.82 8.43 16.48
C VAL A 199 -18.96 8.82 15.54
N LYS A 200 -18.99 8.30 14.33
CA LYS A 200 -20.01 8.58 13.30
C LYS A 200 -21.33 7.85 13.53
N LYS A 201 -21.30 6.69 14.20
CA LYS A 201 -22.49 5.91 14.60
C LYS A 201 -22.17 5.20 15.90
N ALA A 202 -23.10 5.22 16.85
CA ALA A 202 -22.98 4.52 18.13
C ALA A 202 -24.30 3.83 18.46
N GLU A 203 -24.24 2.57 18.87
CA GLU A 203 -25.40 1.79 19.31
C GLU A 203 -24.99 0.87 20.47
N VAL A 204 -25.97 0.51 21.31
CA VAL A 204 -25.84 -0.60 22.24
C VAL A 204 -26.89 -1.64 21.90
N ARG A 205 -26.44 -2.87 21.65
CA ARG A 205 -27.29 -4.02 21.35
C ARG A 205 -27.31 -4.97 22.54
N LEU A 206 -28.38 -5.74 22.68
CA LEU A 206 -28.50 -6.79 23.68
C LEU A 206 -28.61 -8.14 22.99
N ALA A 207 -27.79 -9.10 23.40
CA ALA A 207 -27.92 -10.50 23.02
C ALA A 207 -29.05 -11.20 23.77
N GLU A 208 -29.37 -12.45 23.39
CA GLU A 208 -30.40 -13.28 24.03
C GLU A 208 -30.19 -13.48 25.53
N ASP A 209 -28.94 -13.60 25.95
CA ASP A 209 -28.53 -13.69 27.36
C ASP A 209 -28.35 -12.33 28.05
N LYS A 210 -28.79 -11.26 27.38
CA LYS A 210 -28.71 -9.85 27.81
C LYS A 210 -27.28 -9.31 27.87
N THR A 211 -26.34 -9.93 27.15
CA THR A 211 -25.00 -9.35 26.97
C THR A 211 -25.08 -8.03 26.20
N VAL A 212 -24.39 -7.02 26.73
CA VAL A 212 -24.24 -5.69 26.13
C VAL A 212 -23.20 -5.76 25.03
N ILE A 213 -23.61 -5.43 23.80
CA ILE A 213 -22.76 -5.42 22.62
C ILE A 213 -22.66 -3.98 22.10
N PRO A 214 -21.57 -3.26 22.40
CA PRO A 214 -21.37 -1.91 21.89
C PRO A 214 -20.96 -1.94 20.43
N PHE A 215 -21.60 -1.09 19.64
CA PHE A 215 -21.27 -0.91 18.23
C PHE A 215 -20.87 0.54 17.97
N VAL A 216 -19.72 0.74 17.32
CA VAL A 216 -19.24 2.07 16.92
C VAL A 216 -18.79 2.05 15.47
N LYS A 217 -19.08 3.12 14.74
CA LYS A 217 -18.44 3.45 13.46
C LYS A 217 -17.59 4.68 13.70
N MET A 218 -16.27 4.51 13.72
CA MET A 218 -15.32 5.60 13.91
C MET A 218 -15.06 6.34 12.59
N GLY A 219 -14.48 7.52 12.69
CA GLY A 219 -13.97 8.28 11.55
C GLY A 219 -13.05 9.42 11.99
N VAL A 220 -12.54 10.14 11.00
CA VAL A 220 -11.77 11.38 11.18
C VAL A 220 -12.53 12.53 10.52
N GLU A 221 -12.57 13.67 11.20
CA GLU A 221 -13.05 14.93 10.63
C GLU A 221 -11.93 15.93 10.54
N ALA A 222 -11.89 16.68 9.43
CA ALA A 222 -10.94 17.75 9.24
C ALA A 222 -11.63 19.11 9.16
N ARG A 223 -10.97 20.15 9.70
CA ARG A 223 -11.33 21.55 9.55
C ARG A 223 -10.10 22.39 9.24
N GLU A 224 -10.15 23.17 8.18
CA GLU A 224 -9.20 24.27 7.98
C GLU A 224 -9.38 25.30 9.10
N GLN A 225 -8.29 25.91 9.56
CA GLN A 225 -8.30 26.97 10.56
C GLN A 225 -7.91 28.30 9.91
N VAL A 226 -8.61 29.35 10.32
CA VAL A 226 -8.39 30.73 9.89
C VAL A 226 -7.92 31.54 11.09
N LEU A 227 -6.85 32.31 10.91
CA LEU A 227 -6.39 33.25 11.93
C LEU A 227 -7.35 34.45 11.98
N THR A 228 -7.95 34.66 13.15
CA THR A 228 -8.82 35.80 13.45
C THR A 228 -8.15 36.73 14.47
N ALA A 229 -8.73 37.91 14.71
CA ALA A 229 -8.25 38.83 15.76
C ALA A 229 -8.28 38.20 17.17
N GLU A 230 -9.10 37.17 17.38
CA GLU A 230 -9.24 36.43 18.64
C GLU A 230 -8.35 35.17 18.68
N GLY A 231 -7.54 34.92 17.65
CA GLY A 231 -6.74 33.69 17.50
C GLY A 231 -7.27 32.77 16.40
N LEU A 232 -6.81 31.53 16.40
CA LEU A 232 -7.19 30.53 15.39
C LEU A 232 -8.61 30.02 15.63
N ARG A 233 -9.43 30.07 14.58
CA ARG A 233 -10.79 29.51 14.59
C ARG A 233 -10.98 28.56 13.43
N ASP A 234 -11.77 27.52 13.65
CA ASP A 234 -12.15 26.59 12.58
C ASP A 234 -12.98 27.34 11.51
N ALA A 235 -12.63 27.11 10.25
CA ALA A 235 -13.40 27.59 9.12
C ALA A 235 -14.80 26.95 9.17
N PRO A 236 -15.87 27.72 8.91
CA PRO A 236 -17.23 27.18 8.91
C PRO A 236 -17.41 25.99 7.94
N ILE A 237 -16.72 26.04 6.80
CA ILE A 237 -16.74 25.00 5.78
C ILE A 237 -15.31 24.80 5.27
N THR A 238 -14.83 23.57 5.34
CA THR A 238 -13.60 23.14 4.67
C THR A 238 -13.95 22.58 3.30
N GLY A 239 -13.33 23.10 2.24
CA GLY A 239 -13.62 22.68 0.88
C GLY A 239 -13.44 21.17 0.67
N ALA A 240 -14.30 20.55 -0.14
CA ALA A 240 -14.23 19.11 -0.42
C ALA A 240 -12.93 18.69 -1.13
N ASN A 241 -12.27 19.62 -1.81
CA ASN A 241 -10.97 19.41 -2.44
C ASN A 241 -9.80 19.76 -1.51
N HIS A 242 -10.03 20.19 -0.27
CA HIS A 242 -8.95 20.51 0.64
C HIS A 242 -8.15 19.23 1.00
N PRO A 243 -6.80 19.25 0.96
CA PRO A 243 -5.94 18.11 1.26
C PRO A 243 -6.26 17.42 2.60
N LEU A 244 -6.40 18.19 3.69
CA LEU A 244 -6.88 17.68 4.98
C LEU A 244 -8.19 16.89 4.86
N ARG A 245 -9.17 17.42 4.12
CA ARG A 245 -10.47 16.76 3.98
C ARG A 245 -10.35 15.46 3.19
N ARG A 246 -9.56 15.45 2.11
CA ARG A 246 -9.29 14.24 1.31
C ARG A 246 -8.62 13.15 2.15
N PHE A 247 -7.65 13.52 2.99
CA PHE A 247 -7.01 12.59 3.91
C PHE A 247 -8.01 12.06 4.96
N ALA A 248 -8.76 12.93 5.63
CA ALA A 248 -9.75 12.54 6.64
C ALA A 248 -10.85 11.62 6.08
N ASP A 249 -11.33 11.90 4.85
CA ASP A 249 -12.32 11.06 4.17
C ASP A 249 -11.71 9.68 3.81
N ALA A 250 -10.47 9.64 3.33
CA ALA A 250 -9.76 8.39 3.06
C ALA A 250 -9.50 7.58 4.34
N PHE A 251 -9.07 8.23 5.44
CA PHE A 251 -8.89 7.60 6.74
C PHE A 251 -10.21 7.03 7.24
N THR A 252 -11.30 7.80 7.18
CA THR A 252 -12.64 7.37 7.60
C THR A 252 -13.14 6.17 6.81
N ARG A 253 -12.95 6.16 5.48
CA ARG A 253 -13.33 5.03 4.62
C ARG A 253 -12.60 3.76 5.03
N ASN A 254 -11.31 3.88 5.34
CA ASN A 254 -10.43 2.77 5.65
C ASN A 254 -10.31 2.47 7.16
N PHE A 255 -11.03 3.19 8.03
CA PHE A 255 -10.81 3.17 9.48
C PHE A 255 -10.77 1.75 10.03
N ASP A 256 -11.69 0.89 9.62
CA ASP A 256 -11.75 -0.49 10.14
C ASP A 256 -10.50 -1.27 9.81
N LEU A 257 -9.98 -1.21 8.59
CA LEU A 257 -8.74 -1.88 8.21
C LEU A 257 -7.52 -1.22 8.89
N ILE A 258 -7.52 0.09 9.08
CA ILE A 258 -6.47 0.79 9.85
C ILE A 258 -6.47 0.29 11.29
N ALA A 259 -7.64 0.17 11.92
CA ALA A 259 -7.78 -0.36 13.27
C ALA A 259 -7.41 -1.85 13.34
N GLU A 260 -7.60 -2.65 12.29
CA GLU A 260 -7.07 -4.02 12.28
C GLU A 260 -5.55 -4.09 12.10
N ARG A 261 -4.89 -3.00 11.68
CA ARG A 261 -3.44 -2.96 11.46
C ARG A 261 -2.68 -2.20 12.55
N LYS A 262 -3.26 -1.15 13.09
CA LYS A 262 -2.60 -0.21 14.01
C LYS A 262 -3.23 -0.28 15.39
N SER A 263 -2.49 -0.84 16.33
CA SER A 263 -2.91 -1.11 17.71
C SER A 263 -3.41 0.14 18.42
N VAL A 264 -2.73 1.27 18.24
CA VAL A 264 -3.17 2.55 18.85
C VAL A 264 -4.56 2.97 18.36
N VAL A 265 -4.86 2.75 17.07
CA VAL A 265 -6.16 3.07 16.46
C VAL A 265 -7.21 2.04 16.88
N PHE A 266 -6.83 0.77 17.00
CA PHE A 266 -7.67 -0.28 17.57
C PHE A 266 -8.11 0.06 18.98
N HIS A 267 -7.16 0.40 19.86
CA HIS A 267 -7.45 0.70 21.26
C HIS A 267 -8.22 2.01 21.43
N LEU A 268 -8.04 2.98 20.54
CA LEU A 268 -8.91 4.16 20.49
C LEU A 268 -10.37 3.77 20.16
N ARG A 269 -10.59 2.82 19.24
CA ARG A 269 -11.93 2.27 18.96
C ARG A 269 -12.50 1.52 20.18
N GLU A 270 -11.67 0.76 20.90
CA GLU A 270 -12.11 0.09 22.13
C GLU A 270 -12.45 1.08 23.25
N LEU A 271 -11.72 2.20 23.36
CA LEU A 271 -12.07 3.31 24.26
C LEU A 271 -13.42 3.95 23.86
N ALA A 272 -13.68 4.11 22.56
CA ALA A 272 -14.97 4.60 22.08
C ALA A 272 -16.12 3.63 22.45
N LYS A 273 -15.92 2.31 22.27
CA LYS A 273 -16.87 1.28 22.73
C LYS A 273 -17.13 1.38 24.24
N ALA A 274 -16.07 1.47 25.03
CA ALA A 274 -16.19 1.64 26.48
C ALA A 274 -16.95 2.93 26.87
N SER A 275 -16.72 4.03 26.15
CA SER A 275 -17.42 5.31 26.37
C SER A 275 -18.91 5.24 25.99
N VAL A 276 -19.26 4.51 24.93
CA VAL A 276 -20.65 4.21 24.54
C VAL A 276 -21.36 3.41 25.63
N VAL A 277 -20.70 2.38 26.17
CA VAL A 277 -21.24 1.59 27.29
C VAL A 277 -21.39 2.45 28.55
N ALA A 278 -20.40 3.29 28.87
CA ALA A 278 -20.47 4.20 30.01
C ALA A 278 -21.68 5.15 29.90
N LYS A 279 -21.89 5.74 28.72
CA LYS A 279 -23.06 6.58 28.43
C LYS A 279 -24.36 5.78 28.57
N PHE A 280 -24.45 4.59 27.98
CA PHE A 280 -25.64 3.73 28.09
C PHE A 280 -25.99 3.40 29.55
N LEU A 281 -25.01 3.00 30.37
CA LEU A 281 -25.23 2.64 31.77
C LEU A 281 -25.72 3.85 32.58
N VAL A 282 -25.07 5.02 32.43
CA VAL A 282 -25.47 6.24 33.14
C VAL A 282 -26.85 6.73 32.68
N ASP A 283 -27.07 6.82 31.37
CA ASP A 283 -28.31 7.36 30.80
C ASP A 283 -29.51 6.41 31.04
N SER A 284 -29.27 5.10 31.17
CA SER A 284 -30.30 4.10 31.55
C SER A 284 -30.62 4.07 33.04
N GLY A 285 -29.87 4.82 33.86
CA GLY A 285 -30.02 4.80 35.32
C GLY A 285 -29.60 3.47 35.95
N ALA A 286 -28.53 2.85 35.43
CA ALA A 286 -27.94 1.65 35.99
C ALA A 286 -27.50 1.86 37.44
N LYS A 287 -27.88 0.93 38.32
CA LYS A 287 -27.39 0.80 39.69
C LYS A 287 -26.04 0.09 39.67
N LEU A 288 -24.98 0.88 39.51
CA LEU A 288 -23.61 0.40 39.58
C LEU A 288 -23.16 0.29 41.04
N ASP A 289 -22.46 -0.79 41.38
CA ASP A 289 -21.78 -0.93 42.67
C ASP A 289 -20.75 0.21 42.82
N GLN A 290 -20.61 0.75 44.04
CA GLN A 290 -19.68 1.84 44.33
C GLN A 290 -18.23 1.46 44.00
N ARG A 291 -17.88 0.17 44.05
CA ARG A 291 -16.57 -0.37 43.63
C ARG A 291 -16.15 0.07 42.23
N TRP A 292 -17.08 0.24 41.28
CA TRP A 292 -16.74 0.70 39.92
C TRP A 292 -16.08 2.08 39.93
N PHE A 293 -16.54 2.97 40.81
CA PHE A 293 -16.03 4.33 40.94
C PHE A 293 -14.82 4.39 41.85
N ASP A 294 -14.80 3.61 42.93
CA ASP A 294 -13.64 3.51 43.83
C ASP A 294 -12.41 2.98 43.07
N LEU A 295 -12.61 2.05 42.12
CA LEU A 295 -11.56 1.58 41.22
C LEU A 295 -11.05 2.68 40.29
N ALA A 296 -11.94 3.48 39.71
CA ALA A 296 -11.55 4.60 38.87
C ALA A 296 -10.78 5.65 39.67
N ASP A 297 -11.22 5.93 40.90
CA ASP A 297 -10.53 6.84 41.83
C ASP A 297 -9.13 6.33 42.16
N GLU A 298 -8.99 5.04 42.48
CA GLU A 298 -7.68 4.44 42.74
C GLU A 298 -6.75 4.49 41.53
N ILE A 299 -7.24 4.21 40.32
CA ILE A 299 -6.43 4.33 39.09
C ILE A 299 -5.94 5.77 38.93
N VAL A 300 -6.81 6.75 39.15
CA VAL A 300 -6.47 8.18 39.05
C VAL A 300 -5.51 8.61 40.17
N GLU A 301 -5.62 8.06 41.37
CA GLU A 301 -4.70 8.33 42.48
C GLU A 301 -3.32 7.70 42.26
N LYS A 302 -3.26 6.51 41.65
CA LYS A 302 -2.03 5.77 41.36
C LYS A 302 -1.37 6.15 40.03
N LYS A 303 -1.99 7.04 39.26
CA LYS A 303 -1.48 7.43 37.94
C LYS A 303 -0.10 8.06 38.07
N VAL A 304 0.73 7.83 37.06
CA VAL A 304 2.01 8.53 36.95
C VAL A 304 1.71 9.97 36.51
N PRO A 305 2.26 11.01 37.16
CA PRO A 305 2.11 12.38 36.68
C PRO A 305 2.56 12.51 35.22
N GLU A 306 1.82 13.26 34.41
CA GLU A 306 2.20 13.55 33.03
C GLU A 306 3.55 14.27 33.01
N ALA A 307 4.59 13.56 32.54
CA ALA A 307 5.95 14.07 32.54
C ALA A 307 6.14 15.20 31.51
N PHE A 308 5.36 15.17 30.42
CA PHE A 308 5.53 16.06 29.27
C PHE A 308 4.18 16.69 28.86
N PRO A 309 3.65 17.65 29.64
CA PRO A 309 2.41 18.34 29.30
C PRO A 309 2.53 19.20 28.04
N GLU A 310 3.76 19.56 27.67
CA GLU A 310 4.11 20.26 26.43
C GLU A 310 5.14 19.42 25.66
N ILE A 311 4.97 19.36 24.34
CA ILE A 311 5.86 18.63 23.43
C ILE A 311 6.31 19.56 22.30
N PRO A 312 7.43 19.26 21.62
CA PRO A 312 7.82 20.00 20.44
C PRO A 312 6.73 19.93 19.39
N GLN A 313 6.57 21.03 18.64
CA GLN A 313 5.62 21.04 17.54
C GLN A 313 5.91 19.92 16.56
N LEU A 314 4.86 19.21 16.15
CA LEU A 314 4.87 18.38 14.96
C LEU A 314 5.10 19.27 13.74
N TRP A 315 6.27 19.16 13.13
CA TRP A 315 6.55 19.78 11.85
C TRP A 315 7.12 18.73 10.90
N ASN A 316 6.71 18.83 9.64
CA ASN A 316 7.37 18.19 8.52
C ASN A 316 7.69 19.25 7.49
N MET A 317 8.96 19.37 7.12
CA MET A 317 9.36 20.21 6.01
C MET A 317 9.47 19.36 4.74
N ARG A 318 8.50 19.51 3.83
CA ARG A 318 8.64 19.00 2.47
C ARG A 318 8.87 20.17 1.52
N GLY A 319 10.12 20.33 1.10
CA GLY A 319 10.47 21.25 0.02
C GLY A 319 10.20 20.64 -1.35
N LEU A 320 9.62 21.42 -2.25
CA LEU A 320 9.70 21.14 -3.68
C LEU A 320 10.73 22.10 -4.27
N SER A 321 11.83 21.55 -4.78
CA SER A 321 12.84 22.34 -5.49
C SER A 321 12.62 22.15 -6.99
N ARG A 322 12.21 23.21 -7.70
CA ARG A 322 12.10 23.19 -9.16
C ARG A 322 13.29 23.90 -9.76
N ILE A 323 14.04 23.22 -10.62
CA ILE A 323 15.18 23.81 -11.31
C ILE A 323 14.70 24.22 -12.71
N ARG A 324 14.69 25.53 -12.96
CA ARG A 324 14.37 26.08 -14.28
C ARG A 324 15.63 26.32 -15.09
N LEU A 325 15.67 25.70 -16.27
CA LEU A 325 16.63 25.98 -17.32
C LEU A 325 15.96 26.93 -18.32
N GLU A 326 16.48 28.15 -18.48
CA GLU A 326 16.07 29.04 -19.58
C GLU A 326 17.29 29.40 -20.42
N ASN A 327 17.18 29.23 -21.74
CA ASN A 327 18.23 29.58 -22.71
C ASN A 327 19.61 28.95 -22.40
N GLY A 328 19.64 27.74 -21.86
CA GLY A 328 20.89 27.05 -21.48
C GLY A 328 21.58 27.64 -20.25
N LYS A 329 20.87 28.41 -19.43
CA LYS A 329 21.31 28.86 -18.11
C LYS A 329 20.34 28.32 -17.05
N VAL A 330 20.88 27.92 -15.91
CA VAL A 330 20.06 27.70 -14.72
C VAL A 330 19.67 29.09 -14.21
N VAL A 331 18.41 29.49 -14.41
CA VAL A 331 17.93 30.84 -14.08
C VAL A 331 17.40 30.90 -12.66
N ASP A 332 17.10 29.74 -12.08
CA ASP A 332 16.48 29.65 -10.77
C ASP A 332 17.12 28.53 -9.94
N THR A 333 18.20 28.89 -9.24
CA THR A 333 18.73 28.13 -8.08
C THR A 333 18.33 28.79 -6.76
N GLU A 334 17.82 30.02 -6.81
CA GLU A 334 17.59 30.91 -5.66
C GLU A 334 16.13 31.02 -5.22
N THR A 335 15.15 30.45 -5.94
CA THR A 335 13.83 30.19 -5.33
C THR A 335 14.00 29.11 -4.28
N GLY A 336 14.42 29.57 -3.10
CA GLY A 336 14.62 28.77 -1.91
C GLY A 336 13.42 27.89 -1.68
N LEU A 337 13.66 26.72 -1.09
CA LEU A 337 12.65 25.81 -0.56
C LEU A 337 11.42 26.64 -0.18
N VAL A 338 10.36 26.61 -1.00
CA VAL A 338 9.10 27.21 -0.59
C VAL A 338 8.61 26.28 0.49
N THR A 339 8.96 26.63 1.73
CA THR A 339 8.58 25.89 2.92
C THR A 339 7.11 26.20 3.14
N ASN A 340 6.24 25.42 2.49
CA ASN A 340 4.83 25.41 2.81
C ASN A 340 4.70 24.73 4.17
N LEU A 341 4.85 25.52 5.22
CA LEU A 341 4.57 25.10 6.58
C LEU A 341 3.06 24.84 6.66
N HIS A 342 2.70 23.57 6.83
CA HIS A 342 1.35 23.16 7.17
C HIS A 342 1.36 22.69 8.62
N ALA A 343 0.49 23.27 9.44
CA ALA A 343 0.34 22.86 10.83
C ALA A 343 -1.01 22.14 11.00
N ILE A 344 -0.95 20.96 11.61
CA ILE A 344 -2.13 20.12 11.88
C ILE A 344 -2.25 19.93 13.39
N TYR A 345 -3.41 20.31 13.91
CA TYR A 345 -3.80 20.20 15.32
C TYR A 345 -5.02 19.27 15.45
N GLY A 346 -5.65 19.23 16.62
CA GLY A 346 -6.91 18.54 16.83
C GLY A 346 -6.80 17.55 17.98
N GLY A 347 -7.50 16.42 17.90
CA GLY A 347 -7.61 15.54 19.05
C GLY A 347 -8.60 14.40 18.91
N VAL A 348 -9.13 13.99 20.06
CA VAL A 348 -10.16 12.97 20.18
C VAL A 348 -11.40 13.61 20.80
N GLU A 349 -12.50 13.61 20.04
CA GLU A 349 -13.82 14.04 20.50
C GLU A 349 -14.87 13.11 19.89
N PHE A 350 -15.32 12.12 20.66
CA PHE A 350 -16.23 11.11 20.12
C PHE A 350 -17.59 11.71 19.67
N GLY A 351 -18.05 12.78 20.32
CA GLY A 351 -19.32 13.43 20.06
C GLY A 351 -20.49 12.54 20.46
N LEU A 352 -20.44 11.89 21.63
CA LEU A 352 -21.41 10.87 22.00
C LEU A 352 -22.79 11.42 22.37
N ASP A 353 -22.88 12.69 22.77
CA ASP A 353 -24.14 13.30 23.20
C ASP A 353 -25.18 13.47 22.09
N ARG A 354 -24.78 13.36 20.82
CA ARG A 354 -25.72 13.33 19.69
C ARG A 354 -26.45 12.00 19.51
N PHE A 355 -26.06 10.96 20.24
CA PHE A 355 -26.68 9.63 20.15
C PHE A 355 -27.56 9.34 21.37
N GLU A 356 -28.78 8.90 21.10
CA GLU A 356 -29.70 8.38 22.14
C GLU A 356 -29.46 6.88 22.32
N LEU A 357 -28.59 6.51 23.26
CA LEU A 357 -28.21 5.11 23.47
C LEU A 357 -29.16 4.33 24.39
N ALA A 358 -29.88 5.03 25.26
CA ALA A 358 -30.87 4.45 26.15
C ALA A 358 -32.27 4.82 25.64
N GLN A 359 -33.15 3.83 25.43
CA GLN A 359 -34.55 4.11 25.11
C GLN A 359 -35.19 4.87 26.27
N ARG A 360 -35.47 6.16 26.07
CA ARG A 360 -36.30 6.92 27.00
C ARG A 360 -37.71 6.34 26.94
N ARG A 361 -38.13 5.66 28.01
CA ARG A 361 -39.54 5.23 28.13
C ARG A 361 -40.42 6.49 28.05
N PRO A 362 -41.33 6.59 27.07
CA PRO A 362 -42.30 7.69 27.04
C PRO A 362 -43.20 7.54 28.26
N GLY A 363 -43.19 8.51 29.17
CA GLY A 363 -44.24 8.61 30.20
C GLY A 363 -43.82 8.60 31.68
N ILE A 364 -42.54 8.77 32.05
CA ILE A 364 -42.19 9.07 33.45
C ILE A 364 -41.81 10.55 33.56
N PRO A 365 -42.69 11.42 34.12
CA PRO A 365 -42.33 12.80 34.42
C PRO A 365 -41.18 12.80 35.43
N VAL A 366 -40.12 13.55 35.12
CA VAL A 366 -39.05 13.83 36.09
C VAL A 366 -39.67 14.67 37.23
N PRO A 367 -39.63 14.21 38.50
CA PRO A 367 -40.12 15.02 39.61
C PRO A 367 -39.24 16.26 39.77
N GLY A 368 -39.79 17.46 39.51
CA GLY A 368 -39.10 18.72 39.83
C GLY A 368 -39.18 19.86 38.79
N MET A 369 -39.80 19.68 37.62
CA MET A 369 -39.88 20.74 36.59
C MET A 369 -41.30 21.04 36.10
N ALA A 370 -42.19 21.45 37.02
CA ALA A 370 -43.48 22.02 36.63
C ALA A 370 -43.86 23.19 37.55
N MET A 371 -43.54 24.41 37.15
CA MET A 371 -44.38 25.60 37.34
C MET A 371 -43.72 26.85 36.73
N GLN A 372 -44.18 27.25 35.54
CA GLN A 372 -44.62 28.61 35.22
C GLN A 372 -44.80 28.74 33.72
N GLN A 373 -46.04 28.65 33.26
CA GLN A 373 -46.56 29.54 32.21
C GLN A 373 -48.07 29.32 32.12
N ALA A 374 -48.80 30.24 32.76
CA ALA A 374 -50.22 30.44 32.52
C ALA A 374 -50.45 31.94 32.33
N ALA A 375 -51.37 32.23 31.40
CA ALA A 375 -51.97 33.53 31.06
C ALA A 375 -51.21 34.39 30.02
N MET A 376 -51.66 34.34 28.76
CA MET A 376 -52.46 35.43 28.20
C MET A 376 -53.23 34.98 26.94
N GLN A 377 -54.55 35.13 27.01
CA GLN A 377 -55.48 35.08 25.87
C GLN A 377 -55.79 36.51 25.42
N GLY A 378 -55.94 36.73 24.11
CA GLY A 378 -56.79 37.82 23.58
C GLY A 378 -56.31 38.45 22.27
N MET A 379 -56.86 37.98 21.13
CA MET A 379 -57.42 38.75 19.99
C MET A 379 -57.42 37.93 18.68
N PRO A 380 -58.46 38.03 17.82
CA PRO A 380 -58.62 37.19 16.62
C PRO A 380 -58.27 37.91 15.32
N GLY A 381 -57.77 37.13 14.33
CA GLY A 381 -57.96 37.42 12.91
C GLY A 381 -56.71 37.65 12.06
N MET A 382 -56.24 36.61 11.35
CA MET A 382 -55.91 36.66 9.91
C MET A 382 -55.50 35.26 9.43
N GLN A 383 -56.22 34.75 8.42
CA GLN A 383 -55.84 33.58 7.63
C GLN A 383 -54.75 33.97 6.64
N LEU A 384 -53.63 33.23 6.61
CA LEU A 384 -52.77 33.06 5.43
C LEU A 384 -51.90 31.78 5.57
N GLY A 385 -52.10 30.81 4.67
CA GLY A 385 -51.09 29.88 4.10
C GLY A 385 -50.43 28.78 4.95
N PRO A 386 -50.29 27.53 4.45
CA PRO A 386 -49.53 26.49 5.14
C PRO A 386 -48.04 26.68 4.86
N SER A 387 -47.29 27.17 5.85
CA SER A 387 -45.82 27.23 5.78
C SER A 387 -45.21 26.80 7.11
N GLY A 388 -44.08 26.09 6.95
CA GLY A 388 -43.12 25.59 7.94
C GLY A 388 -43.37 25.84 9.42
N ARG A 389 -43.47 24.75 10.16
CA ARG A 389 -43.37 24.74 11.63
C ARG A 389 -42.10 25.48 12.08
N PRO A 390 -42.16 26.36 13.10
CA PRO A 390 -40.97 26.91 13.73
C PRO A 390 -40.32 25.82 14.59
N MET A 391 -39.04 25.57 14.34
CA MET A 391 -38.19 24.73 15.19
C MET A 391 -37.98 25.43 16.53
N PHE A 392 -38.53 24.84 17.58
CA PHE A 392 -38.18 25.15 18.96
C PHE A 392 -36.73 24.73 19.20
N MET A 393 -35.82 25.70 19.34
CA MET A 393 -34.50 25.46 19.91
C MET A 393 -34.64 25.33 21.44
N PRO A 394 -34.06 24.29 22.08
CA PRO A 394 -33.88 24.32 23.53
C PRO A 394 -32.88 25.41 23.86
N GLN A 395 -33.26 26.34 24.74
CA GLN A 395 -32.37 27.34 25.32
C GLN A 395 -31.13 26.67 25.93
N ARG A 396 -29.95 26.98 25.38
CA ARG A 396 -28.65 26.79 26.03
C ARG A 396 -28.71 27.45 27.40
N PHE A 397 -28.45 26.68 28.46
CA PHE A 397 -28.10 27.23 29.77
C PHE A 397 -26.87 28.12 29.60
N GLN A 398 -27.03 29.41 29.90
CA GLN A 398 -25.95 30.38 29.99
C GLN A 398 -25.18 30.11 31.29
N LEU A 399 -23.97 29.55 31.18
CA LEU A 399 -22.93 29.75 32.18
C LEU A 399 -22.01 30.86 31.66
N SER A 400 -22.09 32.02 32.30
CA SER A 400 -21.17 33.13 32.11
C SER A 400 -19.81 32.79 32.72
N GLN A 401 -18.75 33.15 31.99
CA GLN A 401 -17.33 33.16 32.40
C GLN A 401 -16.62 31.79 32.47
N ARG A 402 -16.07 31.32 31.34
CA ARG A 402 -14.73 30.71 31.24
C ARG A 402 -14.27 30.67 29.79
N GLY A 403 -12.94 30.68 29.61
CA GLY A 403 -12.23 30.79 28.34
C GLY A 403 -12.60 29.70 27.33
N GLU A 404 -12.53 30.11 26.07
CA GLU A 404 -12.64 29.35 24.82
C GLU A 404 -12.90 27.84 24.97
N MET A 405 -14.18 27.47 25.02
CA MET A 405 -14.60 26.12 24.64
C MET A 405 -14.29 25.90 23.15
N PRO A 406 -13.81 24.71 22.73
CA PRO A 406 -13.85 24.34 21.33
C PRO A 406 -15.31 24.47 20.85
N GLN A 407 -15.52 25.30 19.82
CA GLN A 407 -16.85 25.50 19.26
C GLN A 407 -17.27 24.20 18.57
N GLY A 408 -18.18 23.48 19.22
CA GLY A 408 -18.64 22.17 18.78
C GLY A 408 -19.12 22.15 17.33
N VAL A 409 -18.92 20.98 16.71
CA VAL A 409 -19.20 20.63 15.33
C VAL A 409 -20.60 21.10 14.90
N ASP A 410 -20.68 22.03 13.94
CA ASP A 410 -21.92 22.23 13.17
C ASP A 410 -22.11 21.01 12.27
N LEU A 411 -22.88 20.07 12.79
CA LEU A 411 -23.32 18.92 12.03
C LEU A 411 -24.33 19.46 11.03
N ASN A 412 -23.97 19.45 9.75
CA ASN A 412 -24.96 19.46 8.70
C ASN A 412 -25.78 18.16 8.82
N LEU A 413 -26.73 18.16 9.76
CA LEU A 413 -27.58 17.03 10.15
C LEU A 413 -28.52 16.63 9.00
N ASP A 414 -28.66 17.49 7.98
CA ASP A 414 -29.50 17.28 6.80
C ASP A 414 -29.05 16.07 5.97
N GLN A 415 -27.80 15.61 6.13
CA GLN A 415 -27.26 14.41 5.48
C GLN A 415 -27.41 13.13 6.31
N PHE A 416 -27.85 13.23 7.57
CA PHE A 416 -28.02 12.07 8.45
C PHE A 416 -29.50 11.75 8.61
N ASN A 417 -29.98 10.73 7.89
CA ASN A 417 -31.31 10.16 8.09
C ASN A 417 -31.35 9.40 9.44
N LEU A 418 -31.62 10.12 10.54
CA LEU A 418 -31.85 9.54 11.88
C LEU A 418 -33.22 8.85 12.02
N THR A 419 -34.07 8.93 11.00
CA THR A 419 -35.42 8.35 11.00
C THR A 419 -35.44 6.86 10.66
N GLU A 420 -34.42 6.34 9.98
CA GLU A 420 -34.27 4.90 9.78
C GLU A 420 -33.46 4.30 10.92
N VAL A 421 -34.14 3.97 12.02
CA VAL A 421 -33.59 3.01 12.97
C VAL A 421 -33.46 1.70 12.21
N GLU A 422 -32.26 1.35 11.75
CA GLU A 422 -31.92 -0.02 11.37
C GLU A 422 -32.09 -0.89 12.62
N GLN A 423 -33.34 -1.26 12.92
CA GLN A 423 -33.62 -2.29 13.90
C GLN A 423 -33.05 -3.57 13.31
N PHE A 424 -31.97 -4.04 13.93
CA PHE A 424 -31.36 -5.31 13.56
C PHE A 424 -32.45 -6.39 13.63
N ALA A 425 -32.80 -6.96 12.48
CA ALA A 425 -33.81 -8.00 12.37
C ALA A 425 -33.20 -9.33 12.84
N GLY A 426 -33.18 -9.55 14.16
CA GLY A 426 -32.75 -10.81 14.77
C GLY A 426 -32.27 -10.63 16.22
N SER A 427 -32.54 -11.62 17.07
CA SER A 427 -31.86 -11.74 18.36
C SER A 427 -30.42 -12.20 18.11
N LEU A 428 -29.44 -11.51 18.69
CA LEU A 428 -28.05 -11.99 18.67
C LEU A 428 -27.94 -13.18 19.64
N PRO A 429 -27.28 -14.29 19.25
CA PRO A 429 -27.17 -15.46 20.11
C PRO A 429 -26.45 -15.11 21.42
N ALA A 430 -26.73 -15.88 22.47
CA ALA A 430 -26.02 -15.76 23.75
C ALA A 430 -24.51 -15.81 23.54
N CYS A 431 -23.79 -14.85 24.13
CA CYS A 431 -22.34 -14.70 23.93
C CYS A 431 -21.57 -14.38 25.21
N SER A 432 -22.22 -14.41 26.38
CA SER A 432 -21.56 -14.41 27.68
C SER A 432 -21.39 -15.82 28.23
N ALA A 433 -20.32 -16.00 29.00
CA ALA A 433 -20.01 -17.26 29.66
C ALA A 433 -19.71 -17.03 31.16
N ASP A 434 -19.92 -18.09 31.94
CA ASP A 434 -19.60 -18.10 33.37
C ASP A 434 -18.08 -18.15 33.62
N ALA A 435 -17.65 -17.89 34.86
CA ALA A 435 -16.23 -17.83 35.22
C ALA A 435 -15.50 -19.20 35.18
N LYS A 436 -16.24 -20.31 35.11
CA LYS A 436 -15.69 -21.67 35.06
C LYS A 436 -15.68 -22.25 33.64
N SER A 437 -16.28 -21.54 32.70
CA SER A 437 -16.41 -21.89 31.30
C SER A 437 -15.05 -22.06 30.59
N LEU A 438 -15.06 -22.62 29.40
CA LEU A 438 -13.84 -22.71 28.59
C LEU A 438 -13.44 -21.33 28.08
N GLU A 439 -14.44 -20.54 27.71
CA GLU A 439 -14.40 -19.16 27.26
C GLU A 439 -13.62 -18.27 28.24
N ALA A 440 -13.87 -18.43 29.55
CA ALA A 440 -13.16 -17.69 30.59
C ALA A 440 -11.67 -18.09 30.72
N ARG A 441 -11.27 -19.26 30.22
CA ARG A 441 -9.90 -19.83 30.36
C ARG A 441 -9.07 -19.79 29.08
N VAL A 442 -9.64 -19.37 27.95
CA VAL A 442 -8.95 -19.37 26.65
C VAL A 442 -8.40 -17.98 26.33
N THR A 443 -7.09 -17.89 26.12
CA THR A 443 -6.42 -16.70 25.58
C THR A 443 -6.57 -16.65 24.06
N LEU A 444 -7.75 -16.22 23.61
CA LEU A 444 -8.13 -16.21 22.19
C LEU A 444 -7.09 -15.50 21.31
N GLY A 445 -6.56 -14.36 21.76
CA GLY A 445 -5.60 -13.57 21.01
C GLY A 445 -4.31 -14.32 20.67
N ARG A 446 -3.68 -14.95 21.66
CA ARG A 446 -2.45 -15.74 21.45
C ARG A 446 -2.67 -16.91 20.50
N ALA A 447 -3.77 -17.64 20.65
CA ALA A 447 -4.11 -18.75 19.78
C ALA A 447 -4.34 -18.29 18.33
N PHE A 448 -5.03 -17.15 18.15
CA PHE A 448 -5.25 -16.54 16.85
C PHE A 448 -3.94 -16.10 16.17
N LEU A 449 -3.08 -15.39 16.90
CA LEU A 449 -1.77 -14.94 16.41
C LEU A 449 -0.85 -16.11 16.06
N GLU A 450 -0.93 -17.21 16.81
CA GLU A 450 -0.20 -18.43 16.46
C GLU A 450 -0.75 -19.04 15.16
N GLY A 451 -2.06 -19.13 15.01
CA GLY A 451 -2.70 -19.54 13.75
C GLY A 451 -2.30 -18.68 12.55
N LEU A 452 -2.10 -17.37 12.73
CA LEU A 452 -1.57 -16.50 11.67
C LEU A 452 -0.14 -16.88 11.25
N ARG A 453 0.72 -17.26 12.20
CA ARG A 453 2.13 -17.59 11.96
C ARG A 453 2.33 -19.02 11.44
N SER A 454 1.72 -20.00 12.10
CA SER A 454 1.87 -21.43 11.78
C SER A 454 0.88 -21.93 10.73
N GLY A 455 -0.10 -21.10 10.36
CA GLY A 455 -1.25 -21.50 9.57
C GLY A 455 -2.41 -21.95 10.45
N PHE A 456 -3.62 -21.63 10.02
CA PHE A 456 -4.84 -22.11 10.67
C PHE A 456 -5.11 -23.58 10.25
N GLY A 457 -5.81 -24.32 11.12
CA GLY A 457 -6.27 -25.67 10.78
C GLY A 457 -7.21 -25.67 9.57
N LYS A 458 -7.57 -26.88 9.09
CA LYS A 458 -8.50 -27.08 7.95
C LYS A 458 -9.90 -26.48 8.15
N GLU A 459 -10.21 -26.03 9.37
CA GLU A 459 -11.46 -25.38 9.75
C GLU A 459 -11.60 -23.96 9.16
N VAL A 460 -10.49 -23.27 8.90
CA VAL A 460 -10.50 -21.95 8.26
C VAL A 460 -10.22 -22.10 6.77
N SER A 461 -11.14 -21.64 5.93
CA SER A 461 -10.99 -21.70 4.47
C SER A 461 -9.74 -20.95 4.01
N GLU A 462 -9.10 -21.42 2.93
CA GLU A 462 -7.91 -20.80 2.36
C GLU A 462 -8.13 -19.31 2.02
N GLU A 463 -9.30 -18.95 1.47
CA GLU A 463 -9.68 -17.56 1.19
C GLU A 463 -9.66 -16.69 2.46
N ASN A 464 -10.17 -17.20 3.59
CA ASN A 464 -10.14 -16.47 4.84
C ASN A 464 -8.72 -16.38 5.42
N GLN A 465 -7.89 -17.41 5.23
CA GLN A 465 -6.48 -17.36 5.64
C GLN A 465 -5.70 -16.31 4.84
N GLU A 466 -5.94 -16.22 3.52
CA GLU A 466 -5.35 -15.20 2.65
C GLU A 466 -5.83 -13.79 3.04
N LEU A 467 -7.12 -13.63 3.34
CA LEU A 467 -7.67 -12.37 3.83
C LEU A 467 -7.00 -11.95 5.14
N LEU A 468 -6.89 -12.86 6.11
CA LEU A 468 -6.26 -12.58 7.40
C LEU A 468 -4.77 -12.22 7.25
N LYS A 469 -4.03 -12.89 6.36
CA LYS A 469 -2.65 -12.51 6.02
C LYS A 469 -2.57 -11.13 5.36
N GLY A 470 -3.55 -10.77 4.53
CA GLY A 470 -3.64 -9.44 3.93
C GLY A 470 -3.96 -8.34 4.95
N ILE A 471 -4.82 -8.62 5.93
CA ILE A 471 -5.14 -7.71 7.04
C ILE A 471 -3.89 -7.51 7.90
N PHE A 472 -3.33 -8.61 8.41
CA PHE A 472 -2.20 -8.62 9.35
C PHE A 472 -0.84 -8.77 8.64
N ASN A 473 -0.65 -8.06 7.53
CA ASN A 473 0.64 -8.01 6.84
C ASN A 473 1.69 -7.41 7.78
N LEU A 474 2.82 -8.10 7.99
CA LEU A 474 3.87 -7.70 8.94
C LEU A 474 4.47 -6.31 8.69
N SER A 475 4.48 -5.83 7.44
CA SER A 475 4.95 -4.49 7.09
C SER A 475 3.95 -3.39 7.46
N LEU A 476 2.67 -3.73 7.55
CA LEU A 476 1.57 -2.78 7.77
C LEU A 476 0.97 -2.87 9.18
N ALA A 477 1.03 -4.04 9.82
CA ALA A 477 0.30 -4.35 11.03
C ALA A 477 1.22 -4.54 12.25
N ASP A 478 1.10 -3.65 13.23
CA ASP A 478 1.79 -3.78 14.54
C ASP A 478 0.96 -4.57 15.57
N ARG A 479 -0.33 -4.81 15.30
CA ARG A 479 -1.22 -5.55 16.21
C ARG A 479 -0.78 -6.97 16.51
N THR A 480 0.07 -7.56 15.66
CA THR A 480 0.63 -8.89 15.93
C THR A 480 1.52 -8.93 17.18
N GLU A 481 1.92 -7.77 17.70
CA GLU A 481 2.69 -7.60 18.93
C GLU A 481 1.83 -7.47 20.20
N GLU A 482 0.50 -7.36 20.09
CA GLU A 482 -0.44 -7.21 21.23
C GLU A 482 -0.50 -8.45 22.15
N ALA A 483 -0.05 -9.62 21.66
CA ALA A 483 -0.03 -10.88 22.38
C ALA A 483 -1.39 -11.23 23.04
N ASP A 484 -1.46 -11.27 24.37
CA ASP A 484 -2.69 -11.65 25.10
C ASP A 484 -3.75 -10.54 25.08
N ALA A 485 -3.37 -9.30 24.79
CA ALA A 485 -4.32 -8.20 24.63
C ALA A 485 -5.01 -8.20 23.26
N PHE A 486 -4.54 -9.05 22.33
CA PHE A 486 -5.08 -9.10 20.99
C PHE A 486 -6.54 -9.57 20.97
N ILE A 487 -7.39 -8.76 20.35
CA ILE A 487 -8.79 -9.09 20.07
C ILE A 487 -8.92 -9.35 18.57
N PRO A 488 -9.37 -10.54 18.14
CA PRO A 488 -9.57 -10.83 16.72
C PRO A 488 -10.61 -9.91 16.06
N PRO A 489 -10.58 -9.80 14.71
CA PRO A 489 -11.62 -9.09 13.96
C PRO A 489 -13.02 -9.63 14.28
N ASP A 490 -14.02 -8.74 14.24
CA ASP A 490 -15.43 -9.12 14.38
C ASP A 490 -15.80 -10.15 13.29
N PRO A 491 -16.27 -11.36 13.66
CA PRO A 491 -16.61 -12.41 12.69
C PRO A 491 -17.89 -12.13 11.90
N ASN A 492 -18.61 -11.03 12.19
CA ASN A 492 -19.82 -10.66 11.49
C ASN A 492 -19.59 -10.50 9.98
N ASN A 493 -20.42 -11.15 9.17
CA ASN A 493 -20.34 -11.13 7.72
C ASN A 493 -20.30 -9.72 7.12
N SER A 494 -21.00 -8.74 7.70
CA SER A 494 -20.98 -7.36 7.23
C SER A 494 -19.60 -6.71 7.42
N TYR A 495 -18.97 -6.94 8.57
CA TYR A 495 -17.64 -6.46 8.88
C TYR A 495 -16.58 -7.14 8.01
N ILE A 496 -16.61 -8.47 7.94
CA ILE A 496 -15.71 -9.26 7.10
C ILE A 496 -15.84 -8.90 5.63
N SER A 497 -17.06 -8.71 5.11
CA SER A 497 -17.28 -8.29 3.72
C SER A 497 -16.69 -6.91 3.44
N LYS A 498 -16.84 -5.98 4.39
CA LYS A 498 -16.24 -4.64 4.29
C LYS A 498 -14.71 -4.73 4.25
N VAL A 499 -14.10 -5.43 5.20
CA VAL A 499 -12.63 -5.55 5.25
C VAL A 499 -12.10 -6.31 4.02
N ARG A 500 -12.80 -7.35 3.55
CA ARG A 500 -12.47 -8.06 2.32
C ARG A 500 -12.49 -7.14 1.10
N SER A 501 -13.48 -6.27 0.99
CA SER A 501 -13.53 -5.26 -0.08
C SER A 501 -12.33 -4.32 -0.02
N LEU A 502 -11.96 -3.84 1.17
CA LEU A 502 -10.81 -2.94 1.34
C LEU A 502 -9.49 -3.62 0.96
N VAL A 503 -9.25 -4.86 1.41
CA VAL A 503 -8.06 -5.64 1.04
C VAL A 503 -8.07 -5.96 -0.46
N GLY A 504 -9.25 -6.20 -1.05
CA GLY A 504 -9.41 -6.39 -2.49
C GLY A 504 -8.99 -5.16 -3.32
N ASP A 505 -9.31 -3.95 -2.85
CA ASP A 505 -8.87 -2.71 -3.49
C ASP A 505 -7.33 -2.57 -3.46
N GLU A 506 -6.68 -2.94 -2.36
CA GLU A 506 -5.22 -2.95 -2.24
C GLU A 506 -4.59 -3.98 -3.20
N GLN A 507 -5.13 -5.19 -3.27
CA GLN A 507 -4.67 -6.21 -4.21
C GLN A 507 -4.83 -5.77 -5.68
N ALA A 508 -5.93 -5.08 -6.00
CA ALA A 508 -6.15 -4.52 -7.32
C ALA A 508 -5.11 -3.44 -7.64
N LEU A 509 -4.76 -2.58 -6.69
CA LEU A 509 -3.69 -1.60 -6.85
C LEU A 509 -2.32 -2.26 -7.01
N LEU A 510 -2.01 -3.30 -6.23
CA LEU A 510 -0.76 -4.06 -6.38
C LEU A 510 -0.65 -4.69 -7.77
N LYS A 511 -1.73 -5.25 -8.30
CA LYS A 511 -1.76 -5.76 -9.68
C LYS A 511 -1.49 -4.65 -10.70
N LYS A 512 -2.05 -3.46 -10.50
CA LYS A 512 -1.77 -2.28 -11.34
C LYS A 512 -0.31 -1.85 -11.24
N ARG A 513 0.27 -1.79 -10.04
CA ARG A 513 1.70 -1.49 -9.80
C ARG A 513 2.60 -2.47 -10.52
N LYS A 514 2.36 -3.78 -10.38
CA LYS A 514 3.14 -4.82 -11.09
C LYS A 514 3.05 -4.63 -12.61
N GLY A 515 1.85 -4.37 -13.14
CA GLY A 515 1.65 -4.08 -14.56
C GLY A 515 2.40 -2.84 -15.03
N ALA A 516 2.25 -1.72 -14.32
CA ALA A 516 2.91 -0.46 -14.63
C ALA A 516 4.44 -0.58 -14.52
N PHE A 517 4.94 -1.28 -13.50
CA PHE A 517 6.37 -1.54 -13.32
C PHE A 517 6.95 -2.46 -14.40
N CYS A 518 6.16 -3.40 -14.92
CA CYS A 518 6.58 -4.23 -16.05
C CYS A 518 6.40 -3.54 -17.41
N ASP A 519 5.86 -2.32 -17.46
CA ASP A 519 5.69 -1.57 -18.70
C ASP A 519 6.96 -0.79 -19.05
N LYS A 520 7.34 -0.78 -20.33
CA LYS A 520 8.54 -0.07 -20.81
C LYS A 520 8.51 1.45 -20.57
N SER A 521 7.33 2.03 -20.34
CA SER A 521 7.15 3.45 -20.02
C SER A 521 7.49 3.81 -18.56
N PHE A 522 7.60 2.82 -17.67
CA PHE A 522 8.02 3.07 -16.29
C PHE A 522 9.36 3.80 -16.26
N THR A 523 9.43 4.85 -15.44
CA THR A 523 10.60 5.72 -15.33
C THR A 523 10.96 5.87 -13.86
N PRO A 524 12.18 5.47 -13.44
CA PRO A 524 12.72 5.87 -12.15
C PRO A 524 12.61 7.38 -11.95
N GLY A 525 12.08 7.82 -10.81
CA GLY A 525 11.83 9.25 -10.53
C GLY A 525 10.55 9.82 -11.14
N SER A 526 9.81 9.08 -11.96
CA SER A 526 8.48 9.45 -12.47
C SER A 526 7.64 8.18 -12.61
N CYS A 527 7.42 7.51 -11.48
CA CYS A 527 6.89 6.14 -11.43
C CYS A 527 5.41 6.04 -11.85
N GLY A 528 4.66 7.13 -11.77
CA GLY A 528 3.22 7.18 -12.05
C GLY A 528 2.37 7.21 -10.77
N PRO A 529 1.06 7.48 -10.90
CA PRO A 529 0.16 7.64 -9.76
C PRO A 529 -0.10 6.35 -8.98
N GLU A 530 0.22 5.18 -9.55
CA GLU A 530 0.05 3.90 -8.88
C GLU A 530 1.06 3.68 -7.75
N PHE A 531 2.20 4.37 -7.77
CA PHE A 531 3.30 4.17 -6.82
C PHE A 531 3.31 5.21 -5.70
N PRO A 532 3.98 4.92 -4.57
CA PRO A 532 4.17 5.91 -3.51
C PRO A 532 4.77 7.20 -4.07
N ARG A 533 4.22 8.36 -3.67
CA ARG A 533 4.67 9.66 -4.17
C ARG A 533 6.12 9.96 -3.84
N SER A 534 6.62 9.41 -2.73
CA SER A 534 8.03 9.46 -2.34
C SER A 534 9.00 8.84 -3.36
N TRP A 535 8.50 8.09 -4.35
CA TRP A 535 9.32 7.55 -5.44
C TRP A 535 9.47 8.50 -6.63
N THR A 536 8.62 9.52 -6.72
CA THR A 536 8.73 10.55 -7.75
C THR A 536 9.78 11.57 -7.29
N SER A 537 10.73 11.87 -8.17
CA SER A 537 11.75 12.87 -7.90
C SER A 537 11.07 14.21 -7.67
N ARG A 538 11.35 14.84 -6.53
CA ARG A 538 10.90 16.21 -6.23
C ARG A 538 11.60 17.25 -7.09
N PHE A 539 12.77 16.89 -7.64
CA PHE A 539 13.52 17.70 -8.59
C PHE A 539 13.06 17.36 -10.00
N THR A 540 12.37 18.29 -10.63
CA THR A 540 12.02 18.23 -12.05
C THR A 540 12.78 19.32 -12.80
N MET A 541 13.43 18.93 -13.89
CA MET A 541 13.93 19.90 -14.87
C MET A 541 12.75 20.31 -15.75
N GLU A 542 12.23 21.53 -15.59
CA GLU A 542 11.08 21.98 -16.40
C GLU A 542 11.41 22.04 -17.91
N ASN A 543 12.70 22.06 -18.31
CA ASN A 543 13.13 22.18 -19.72
C ASN A 543 14.29 21.23 -20.15
N GLY A 544 14.68 20.26 -19.34
CA GLY A 544 15.86 19.40 -19.62
C GLY A 544 15.50 18.14 -20.39
N VAL A 545 16.07 17.97 -21.60
CA VAL A 545 15.86 16.85 -22.54
C VAL A 545 14.38 16.51 -22.71
N SER A 546 13.74 17.06 -23.76
CA SER A 546 12.33 16.79 -24.09
C SER A 546 11.96 15.35 -23.74
N PRO A 547 10.87 15.09 -22.98
CA PRO A 547 10.37 13.75 -22.73
C PRO A 547 10.33 12.89 -24.01
N ALA A 548 10.21 13.51 -25.19
CA ALA A 548 10.33 12.86 -26.48
C ALA A 548 11.70 12.19 -26.75
N VAL A 549 12.82 12.70 -26.26
CA VAL A 549 14.17 12.10 -26.46
C VAL A 549 14.36 10.90 -25.54
N MET A 550 14.02 11.00 -24.24
CA MET A 550 14.01 9.83 -23.35
C MET A 550 12.98 8.78 -23.81
N MET A 551 11.79 9.21 -24.24
CA MET A 551 10.79 8.32 -24.86
C MET A 551 11.31 7.68 -26.15
N LYS A 552 12.09 8.39 -26.98
CA LYS A 552 12.69 7.80 -28.19
C LYS A 552 13.68 6.68 -27.86
N LEU A 553 14.53 6.87 -26.86
CA LEU A 553 15.46 5.82 -26.40
C LEU A 553 14.71 4.60 -25.83
N ARG A 554 13.63 4.82 -25.05
CA ARG A 554 12.86 3.72 -24.44
C ARG A 554 11.82 3.08 -25.36
N SER A 555 11.36 3.78 -26.39
CA SER A 555 10.48 3.20 -27.41
C SER A 555 11.13 1.98 -28.09
N ALA A 556 12.48 1.97 -28.13
CA ALA A 556 13.29 0.88 -28.68
C ALA A 556 13.49 -0.32 -27.74
N MET A 557 13.04 -0.27 -26.48
CA MET A 557 13.16 -1.41 -25.57
C MET A 557 12.27 -2.57 -26.03
N VAL A 558 12.89 -3.75 -26.20
CA VAL A 558 12.21 -4.99 -26.56
C VAL A 558 12.13 -5.88 -25.34
N GLN A 559 10.92 -6.28 -24.95
CA GLN A 559 10.71 -7.26 -23.90
C GLN A 559 11.20 -8.64 -24.37
N LEU A 560 12.10 -9.25 -23.60
CA LEU A 560 12.66 -10.57 -23.89
C LEU A 560 11.83 -11.67 -23.23
N GLN A 561 11.62 -12.76 -23.97
CA GLN A 561 11.08 -14.00 -23.41
C GLN A 561 12.26 -14.84 -22.94
N VAL A 562 12.51 -14.83 -21.63
CA VAL A 562 13.58 -15.59 -21.00
C VAL A 562 13.05 -16.92 -20.48
N ASP A 563 13.82 -17.99 -20.65
CA ASP A 563 13.45 -19.30 -20.11
C ASP A 563 13.76 -19.38 -18.60
N PRO A 564 13.14 -20.32 -17.85
CA PRO A 564 13.33 -20.45 -16.42
C PRO A 564 14.79 -20.69 -15.98
N THR A 565 15.60 -21.35 -16.81
CA THR A 565 17.02 -21.61 -16.51
C THR A 565 17.80 -20.30 -16.49
N PHE A 566 17.56 -19.45 -17.48
CA PHE A 566 18.15 -18.12 -17.54
C PHE A 566 17.70 -17.25 -16.37
N GLN A 567 16.40 -17.27 -16.02
CA GLN A 567 15.90 -16.55 -14.85
C GLN A 567 16.57 -17.00 -13.56
N GLN A 568 16.76 -18.31 -13.37
CA GLN A 568 17.46 -18.85 -12.21
C GLN A 568 18.93 -18.41 -12.16
N SER A 569 19.63 -18.43 -13.30
CA SER A 569 21.02 -17.94 -13.35
C SER A 569 21.12 -16.44 -13.07
N LEU A 570 20.18 -15.63 -13.58
CA LEU A 570 20.10 -14.22 -13.20
C LEU A 570 19.96 -14.06 -11.68
N LEU A 571 18.98 -14.73 -11.07
CA LEU A 571 18.68 -14.62 -9.64
C LEU A 571 19.81 -15.13 -8.74
N ASN A 572 20.47 -16.23 -9.11
CA ASN A 572 21.44 -16.90 -8.25
C ASN A 572 22.88 -16.41 -8.46
N ASP A 573 23.25 -16.07 -9.70
CA ASP A 573 24.64 -15.83 -10.07
C ASP A 573 24.93 -14.35 -10.34
N VAL A 574 23.97 -13.63 -10.95
CA VAL A 574 24.22 -12.29 -11.49
C VAL A 574 23.68 -11.17 -10.59
N LEU A 575 22.40 -11.23 -10.19
CA LEU A 575 21.77 -10.19 -9.40
C LEU A 575 22.40 -9.98 -8.01
N PRO A 576 22.85 -11.03 -7.28
CA PRO A 576 23.45 -10.85 -5.96
C PRO A 576 24.74 -10.01 -5.95
N VAL A 577 25.43 -9.94 -7.09
CA VAL A 577 26.66 -9.14 -7.26
C VAL A 577 26.41 -7.82 -8.00
N ALA A 578 25.20 -7.60 -8.52
CA ALA A 578 24.84 -6.39 -9.24
C ALA A 578 24.22 -5.35 -8.30
N ALA A 579 24.66 -4.10 -8.39
CA ALA A 579 23.99 -3.01 -7.72
C ALA A 579 22.74 -2.58 -8.53
N PRO A 580 21.54 -2.57 -7.94
CA PRO A 580 20.34 -2.09 -8.64
C PRO A 580 20.40 -0.58 -8.88
N GLU A 581 20.08 -0.13 -10.09
CA GLU A 581 19.90 1.30 -10.43
C GLU A 581 18.64 1.89 -9.76
N PHE A 582 17.65 1.04 -9.48
CA PHE A 582 16.44 1.40 -8.78
C PHE A 582 16.14 0.32 -7.74
N ASN A 583 15.89 0.72 -6.49
CA ASN A 583 15.54 -0.19 -5.40
C ASN A 583 14.63 0.55 -4.42
N LYS A 584 13.32 0.31 -4.51
CA LYS A 584 12.32 0.99 -3.69
C LYS A 584 11.26 0.02 -3.19
N ALA A 585 10.78 0.25 -1.97
CA ALA A 585 9.73 -0.55 -1.33
C ALA A 585 8.42 0.24 -1.25
N THR A 586 7.30 -0.45 -1.47
CA THR A 586 5.95 0.09 -1.27
C THR A 586 5.54 -0.04 0.20
N GLU A 587 4.38 0.52 0.54
CA GLU A 587 3.85 0.56 1.91
C GLU A 587 3.71 -0.84 2.52
N ASP A 588 3.28 -1.81 1.72
CA ASP A 588 3.13 -3.22 2.08
C ASP A 588 4.46 -4.00 2.10
N GLY A 589 5.59 -3.35 1.84
CA GLY A 589 6.92 -3.94 1.85
C GLY A 589 7.31 -4.68 0.56
N VAL A 590 6.52 -4.58 -0.52
CA VAL A 590 6.92 -5.13 -1.82
C VAL A 590 8.06 -4.28 -2.38
N VAL A 591 9.18 -4.92 -2.67
CA VAL A 591 10.38 -4.26 -3.20
C VAL A 591 10.43 -4.44 -4.72
N PHE A 592 10.65 -3.33 -5.41
CA PHE A 592 10.78 -3.25 -6.85
C PHE A 592 12.20 -2.83 -7.19
N ARG A 593 12.88 -3.61 -8.04
CA ARG A 593 14.27 -3.32 -8.44
C ARG A 593 14.47 -3.31 -9.94
N ILE A 594 15.36 -2.44 -10.39
CA ILE A 594 15.83 -2.39 -11.78
C ILE A 594 17.35 -2.53 -11.76
N TYR A 595 17.85 -3.55 -12.46
CA TYR A 595 19.27 -3.78 -12.69
C TYR A 595 19.59 -3.50 -14.16
N ARG A 596 20.71 -2.83 -14.40
CA ARG A 596 21.26 -2.69 -15.74
C ARG A 596 22.51 -3.57 -15.87
N ILE A 597 22.42 -4.58 -16.72
CA ILE A 597 23.49 -5.57 -16.95
C ILE A 597 23.80 -5.55 -18.44
N GLY A 598 24.84 -4.80 -18.83
CA GLY A 598 25.17 -4.60 -20.24
C GLY A 598 24.02 -3.93 -20.99
N SER A 599 23.48 -4.57 -22.02
CA SER A 599 22.30 -4.08 -22.75
C SER A 599 20.97 -4.49 -22.13
N LEU A 600 20.97 -5.27 -21.05
CA LEU A 600 19.76 -5.76 -20.43
C LEU A 600 19.31 -4.83 -19.30
N GLU A 601 18.00 -4.61 -19.24
CA GLU A 601 17.34 -4.06 -18.08
C GLU A 601 16.50 -5.19 -17.46
N VAL A 602 16.93 -5.67 -16.30
CA VAL A 602 16.25 -6.74 -15.56
C VAL A 602 15.46 -6.08 -14.44
N ARG A 603 14.14 -6.24 -14.47
CA ARG A 603 13.25 -5.75 -13.43
C ARG A 603 12.79 -6.89 -12.56
N THR A 604 12.92 -6.75 -11.26
CA THR A 604 12.53 -7.76 -10.27
C THR A 604 11.54 -7.21 -9.27
N ILE A 605 10.77 -8.13 -8.69
CA ILE A 605 9.82 -7.85 -7.63
C ILE A 605 10.05 -8.87 -6.53
N GLN A 606 10.09 -8.38 -5.30
CA GLN A 606 10.18 -9.19 -4.09
C GLN A 606 9.02 -8.85 -3.17
N GLU A 607 8.13 -9.80 -2.97
CA GLU A 607 7.06 -9.68 -1.97
C GLU A 607 7.61 -9.95 -0.56
N PRO A 608 6.98 -9.39 0.50
CA PRO A 608 7.41 -9.63 1.88
C PRO A 608 7.47 -11.12 2.20
N GLY A 609 8.61 -11.56 2.74
CA GLY A 609 8.84 -12.97 3.10
C GLY A 609 9.10 -13.91 1.92
N ASN A 610 8.98 -13.43 0.68
CA ASN A 610 9.24 -14.22 -0.53
C ASN A 610 10.64 -13.92 -1.09
N ALA A 611 11.16 -14.87 -1.87
CA ALA A 611 12.39 -14.68 -2.63
C ALA A 611 12.18 -13.64 -3.74
N GLU A 612 13.25 -12.93 -4.11
CA GLU A 612 13.25 -12.04 -5.27
C GLU A 612 12.93 -12.83 -6.55
N SER A 613 12.11 -12.24 -7.42
CA SER A 613 11.68 -12.89 -8.66
C SER A 613 11.83 -11.94 -9.86
N VAL A 614 12.23 -12.49 -11.01
CA VAL A 614 12.34 -11.71 -12.27
C VAL A 614 10.94 -11.43 -12.81
N ALA A 615 10.56 -10.16 -12.85
CA ALA A 615 9.25 -9.72 -13.33
C ALA A 615 9.26 -9.49 -14.85
N VAL A 616 10.29 -8.82 -15.37
CA VAL A 616 10.47 -8.61 -16.81
C VAL A 616 11.94 -8.36 -17.15
N VAL A 617 12.35 -8.77 -18.36
CA VAL A 617 13.68 -8.45 -18.92
C VAL A 617 13.47 -7.68 -20.21
N PHE A 618 14.12 -6.53 -20.33
CA PHE A 618 14.17 -5.74 -21.57
C PHE A 618 15.58 -5.74 -22.14
N SER A 619 15.68 -5.65 -23.46
CA SER A 619 16.90 -5.24 -24.15
C SER A 619 16.81 -3.75 -24.50
N THR A 620 17.79 -2.95 -24.10
CA THR A 620 17.85 -1.49 -24.34
C THR A 620 18.41 -1.13 -25.71
N ARG A 621 18.97 -2.09 -26.45
CA ARG A 621 19.50 -1.87 -27.79
C ARG A 621 18.45 -2.18 -28.84
N ALA A 622 18.25 -1.24 -29.76
CA ALA A 622 17.70 -1.61 -31.06
C ALA A 622 18.61 -2.70 -31.66
N PRO A 623 18.07 -3.75 -32.32
CA PRO A 623 18.85 -4.77 -33.01
C PRO A 623 19.58 -4.23 -34.25
N THR A 624 19.96 -2.95 -34.25
CA THR A 624 20.68 -2.30 -35.32
C THR A 624 22.16 -2.62 -35.17
N TRP A 625 22.58 -3.62 -35.93
CA TRP A 625 23.94 -3.70 -36.43
C TRP A 625 24.17 -2.47 -37.33
N GLY A 626 24.52 -1.36 -36.70
CA GLY A 626 24.89 -0.15 -37.40
C GLY A 626 26.25 -0.37 -38.05
N LEU A 627 26.25 -0.39 -39.38
CA LEU A 627 27.36 -0.27 -40.35
C LEU A 627 28.43 0.82 -40.04
N GLY A 628 28.35 1.51 -38.91
CA GLY A 628 29.13 2.70 -38.56
C GLY A 628 30.38 2.45 -37.71
N GLN A 629 30.55 1.29 -37.06
CA GLN A 629 31.79 1.02 -36.30
C GLN A 629 32.75 0.13 -37.08
N ARG A 630 33.43 0.73 -38.06
CA ARG A 630 34.70 0.21 -38.59
C ARG A 630 35.84 0.55 -37.63
N LYS A 631 35.78 0.12 -36.37
CA LYS A 631 37.04 -0.04 -35.63
C LYS A 631 37.82 -1.14 -36.33
N ALA A 632 39.14 -1.01 -36.41
CA ALA A 632 40.01 -2.03 -36.99
C ALA A 632 39.97 -3.29 -36.12
N VAL A 633 38.93 -4.10 -36.31
CA VAL A 633 38.82 -5.41 -35.67
C VAL A 633 39.92 -6.28 -36.27
N LYS A 634 40.70 -6.96 -35.42
CA LYS A 634 41.70 -7.93 -35.85
C LYS A 634 41.00 -8.94 -36.76
N GLU A 635 41.41 -8.99 -38.03
CA GLU A 635 40.86 -9.98 -38.93
C GLU A 635 41.36 -11.37 -38.52
N ALA A 636 40.43 -12.30 -38.26
CA ALA A 636 40.74 -13.72 -38.16
C ALA A 636 41.53 -14.16 -39.41
N HIS A 637 42.55 -14.99 -39.19
CA HIS A 637 43.40 -15.47 -40.28
C HIS A 637 42.57 -16.41 -41.17
N GLY A 638 42.70 -16.32 -42.49
CA GLY A 638 41.86 -17.10 -43.41
C GLY A 638 41.94 -18.63 -43.19
N GLN A 639 43.08 -19.11 -42.68
CA GLN A 639 43.34 -20.53 -42.43
C GLN A 639 42.87 -21.01 -41.04
N GLU A 640 42.38 -20.11 -40.19
CA GLU A 640 41.93 -20.46 -38.86
C GLU A 640 40.73 -21.40 -38.92
N LYS A 641 40.76 -22.50 -38.16
CA LYS A 641 39.72 -23.52 -38.20
C LYS A 641 38.53 -23.17 -37.32
N VAL A 642 37.34 -23.52 -37.77
CA VAL A 642 36.11 -23.40 -36.98
C VAL A 642 36.02 -24.59 -36.01
N VAL A 643 35.91 -24.31 -34.71
CA VAL A 643 35.81 -25.31 -33.64
C VAL A 643 34.38 -25.52 -33.16
N ARG A 644 33.51 -24.51 -33.28
CA ARG A 644 32.11 -24.60 -32.83
C ARG A 644 31.19 -23.81 -33.73
N GLY A 645 29.97 -24.32 -33.94
CA GLY A 645 28.93 -23.65 -34.70
C GLY A 645 27.60 -23.65 -33.98
N ARG A 646 26.89 -22.52 -33.99
CA ARG A 646 25.58 -22.33 -33.38
C ARG A 646 24.65 -21.59 -34.34
N LEU A 647 23.47 -22.15 -34.61
CA LEU A 647 22.47 -21.57 -35.50
C LEU A 647 21.34 -20.96 -34.67
N PHE A 648 21.08 -19.67 -34.88
CA PHE A 648 20.09 -18.91 -34.14
C PHE A 648 18.94 -18.46 -35.04
N LEU A 649 17.79 -18.25 -34.40
CA LEU A 649 16.58 -17.70 -34.98
C LEU A 649 16.09 -16.52 -34.14
N GLU A 650 16.06 -15.34 -34.75
CA GLU A 650 15.67 -14.08 -34.13
C GLU A 650 14.32 -13.62 -34.72
N ALA A 651 13.45 -13.06 -33.90
CA ALA A 651 12.22 -12.44 -34.38
C ALA A 651 12.54 -11.04 -34.93
N LEU A 652 12.00 -10.69 -36.10
CA LEU A 652 12.08 -9.32 -36.62
C LEU A 652 11.22 -8.40 -35.77
N ASP A 653 11.72 -7.21 -35.46
CA ASP A 653 10.93 -6.22 -34.73
C ASP A 653 9.72 -5.76 -35.58
N ALA A 654 8.65 -5.32 -34.90
CA ALA A 654 7.39 -4.96 -35.55
C ALA A 654 7.51 -3.72 -36.46
N GLU A 655 8.51 -2.86 -36.26
CA GLU A 655 8.71 -1.65 -37.07
C GLU A 655 9.43 -1.99 -38.38
N SER A 656 10.45 -2.82 -38.33
CA SER A 656 11.11 -3.47 -39.47
C SER A 656 10.11 -4.29 -40.28
N ALA A 657 9.19 -5.00 -39.61
CA ALA A 657 8.09 -5.70 -40.26
C ALA A 657 7.10 -4.76 -40.96
N ARG A 658 6.82 -3.57 -40.39
CA ARG A 658 5.95 -2.54 -41.00
C ARG A 658 6.62 -1.79 -42.15
N ARG A 659 7.92 -1.50 -42.06
CA ARG A 659 8.68 -0.85 -43.15
C ARG A 659 8.80 -1.74 -44.39
N LEU A 660 8.74 -3.06 -44.21
CA LEU A 660 8.67 -4.04 -45.30
C LEU A 660 7.25 -4.15 -45.91
N ASP A 661 6.48 -3.06 -45.92
CA ASP A 661 5.08 -2.93 -46.37
C ASP A 661 4.85 -3.60 -47.75
N MET A 662 4.53 -4.89 -47.72
CA MET A 662 4.29 -5.69 -48.90
C MET A 662 3.07 -6.56 -48.67
N LYS A 663 1.96 -6.16 -49.30
CA LYS A 663 0.87 -6.86 -50.02
C LYS A 663 0.58 -8.36 -49.83
N TRP A 664 1.33 -9.11 -49.05
CA TRP A 664 1.19 -10.54 -48.87
C TRP A 664 0.42 -10.80 -47.58
N GLY A 665 -0.75 -11.44 -47.69
CA GLY A 665 -1.56 -11.93 -46.57
C GLY A 665 -0.88 -13.10 -45.86
N SER A 666 0.35 -12.91 -45.39
CA SER A 666 1.28 -13.98 -45.05
C SER A 666 1.28 -14.29 -43.55
N LYS A 667 1.53 -15.56 -43.25
CA LYS A 667 1.47 -16.14 -41.90
C LYS A 667 2.63 -15.60 -41.03
N ARG A 668 2.47 -15.62 -39.69
CA ARG A 668 3.47 -15.18 -38.67
C ARG A 668 4.90 -15.70 -38.86
N SER A 669 5.14 -16.74 -39.66
CA SER A 669 6.46 -17.32 -39.92
C SER A 669 7.41 -16.43 -40.73
N ASP A 670 6.91 -15.36 -41.35
CA ASP A 670 7.70 -14.57 -42.29
C ASP A 670 8.55 -13.48 -41.60
N TYR A 671 8.34 -13.28 -40.30
CA TYR A 671 8.99 -12.26 -39.47
C TYR A 671 10.15 -12.83 -38.65
N CYS A 672 10.96 -13.70 -39.24
CA CYS A 672 12.10 -14.27 -38.54
C CYS A 672 13.39 -14.15 -39.35
N HIS A 673 14.49 -14.07 -38.62
CA HIS A 673 15.83 -13.82 -39.11
C HIS A 673 16.77 -14.91 -38.62
N TYR A 674 17.65 -15.40 -39.51
CA TYR A 674 18.51 -16.53 -39.20
C TYR A 674 19.96 -16.08 -39.33
N TYR A 675 20.75 -16.37 -38.30
CA TYR A 675 22.18 -16.12 -38.30
C TYR A 675 22.93 -17.29 -37.68
N VAL A 676 24.21 -17.41 -38.03
CA VAL A 676 25.09 -18.44 -37.50
C VAL A 676 26.23 -17.76 -36.76
N VAL A 677 26.51 -18.25 -35.56
CA VAL A 677 27.69 -17.90 -34.78
C VAL A 677 28.68 -19.05 -34.89
N LEU A 678 29.88 -18.77 -35.37
CA LEU A 678 30.98 -19.72 -35.48
C LEU A 678 32.10 -19.25 -34.56
N GLU A 679 32.70 -20.18 -33.82
CA GLU A 679 33.91 -19.92 -33.05
C GLU A 679 35.06 -20.68 -33.66
N THR A 680 36.24 -20.08 -33.57
CA THR A 680 37.45 -20.53 -34.25
C THR A 680 38.53 -20.90 -33.25
N GLU A 681 39.55 -21.64 -33.69
CA GLU A 681 40.62 -22.14 -32.81
C GLU A 681 41.48 -21.04 -32.19
N GLY A 682 41.55 -19.85 -32.80
CA GLY A 682 42.19 -18.67 -32.24
C GLY A 682 41.27 -17.80 -31.39
N ASN A 683 40.16 -18.37 -30.89
CA ASN A 683 39.15 -17.71 -30.07
C ASN A 683 38.46 -16.51 -30.75
N ASN A 684 38.40 -16.47 -32.09
CA ASN A 684 37.57 -15.49 -32.79
C ASN A 684 36.13 -16.00 -32.93
N THR A 685 35.17 -15.08 -32.76
CA THR A 685 33.74 -15.30 -32.97
C THR A 685 33.32 -14.67 -34.29
N ILE A 686 32.66 -15.42 -35.15
CA ILE A 686 32.18 -14.99 -36.45
C ILE A 686 30.68 -15.09 -36.47
N VAL A 687 30.01 -13.99 -36.81
CA VAL A 687 28.57 -13.96 -37.03
C VAL A 687 28.33 -13.76 -38.50
N THR A 688 27.52 -14.63 -39.11
CA THR A 688 27.18 -14.52 -40.53
C THR A 688 25.72 -14.78 -40.79
N GLU A 689 25.14 -13.98 -41.69
CA GLU A 689 23.72 -13.96 -41.97
C GLU A 689 23.40 -13.43 -43.37
N ARG A 690 22.15 -13.61 -43.80
CA ARG A 690 21.64 -13.00 -45.03
C ARG A 690 20.52 -12.04 -44.69
N LEU A 691 20.70 -10.78 -45.06
CA LEU A 691 19.80 -9.68 -44.76
C LEU A 691 18.56 -9.70 -45.67
N ALA A 692 17.55 -8.90 -45.32
CA ALA A 692 16.29 -8.81 -46.07
C ALA A 692 16.48 -8.25 -47.49
N ASP A 693 17.52 -7.46 -47.75
CA ASP A 693 17.88 -6.98 -49.09
C ASP A 693 18.60 -8.04 -49.96
N GLY A 694 18.81 -9.24 -49.39
CA GLY A 694 19.49 -10.35 -50.03
C GLY A 694 21.01 -10.30 -49.97
N SER A 695 21.61 -9.22 -49.47
CA SER A 695 23.04 -9.18 -49.17
C SER A 695 23.39 -10.12 -48.02
N THR A 696 24.61 -10.63 -48.02
CA THR A 696 25.13 -11.42 -46.89
C THR A 696 26.04 -10.55 -46.04
N PHE A 697 25.89 -10.67 -44.73
CA PHE A 697 26.62 -9.90 -43.75
C PHE A 697 27.45 -10.85 -42.89
N MET A 698 28.71 -10.50 -42.66
CA MET A 698 29.64 -11.28 -41.84
C MET A 698 30.48 -10.32 -41.01
N VAL A 699 30.52 -10.55 -39.70
CA VAL A 699 31.30 -9.74 -38.77
C VAL A 699 32.08 -10.67 -37.86
N MET A 700 33.31 -10.26 -37.58
CA MET A 700 34.20 -10.96 -36.67
C MET A 700 34.27 -10.18 -35.36
N ASN A 701 34.35 -10.93 -34.27
CA ASN A 701 34.37 -10.48 -32.88
C ASN A 701 33.39 -9.35 -32.61
N PRO A 702 32.07 -9.56 -32.80
CA PRO A 702 31.11 -8.52 -32.48
C PRO A 702 31.10 -8.32 -30.96
N ASP A 703 31.32 -7.08 -30.50
CA ASP A 703 31.43 -6.71 -29.07
C ASP A 703 30.17 -7.01 -28.22
N SER A 704 29.10 -7.58 -28.81
CA SER A 704 27.79 -7.77 -28.17
C SER A 704 27.00 -8.93 -28.76
N ILE A 705 27.70 -10.01 -29.10
CA ILE A 705 27.06 -11.20 -29.68
C ILE A 705 26.26 -11.97 -28.63
N GLU A 706 26.66 -11.91 -27.37
CA GLU A 706 25.97 -12.50 -26.22
C GLU A 706 24.56 -11.91 -26.08
N ASP A 707 24.43 -10.59 -26.17
CA ASP A 707 23.15 -9.87 -26.14
C ASP A 707 22.24 -10.32 -27.28
N ARG A 708 22.79 -10.53 -28.47
CA ARG A 708 22.00 -10.99 -29.63
C ARG A 708 21.58 -12.45 -29.50
N ASN A 709 22.48 -13.29 -28.97
CA ASN A 709 22.22 -14.70 -28.75
C ASN A 709 21.13 -14.91 -27.69
N SER A 710 21.10 -14.08 -26.63
CA SER A 710 20.03 -14.14 -25.61
C SER A 710 18.65 -13.76 -26.17
N MET A 711 18.61 -12.92 -27.20
CA MET A 711 17.37 -12.53 -27.89
C MET A 711 16.92 -13.53 -28.97
N ALA A 712 17.74 -14.52 -29.28
CA ALA A 712 17.49 -15.46 -30.37
C ALA A 712 17.28 -16.88 -29.86
N LYS A 713 16.37 -17.61 -30.50
CA LYS A 713 16.19 -19.03 -30.25
C LYS A 713 17.34 -19.82 -30.87
N LEU A 714 18.13 -20.48 -30.03
CA LEU A 714 19.12 -21.45 -30.49
C LEU A 714 18.41 -22.66 -31.14
N LEU A 715 18.63 -22.86 -32.44
CA LEU A 715 18.02 -23.93 -33.21
C LEU A 715 18.89 -25.19 -33.27
N SER A 716 20.20 -25.02 -33.32
CA SER A 716 21.15 -26.13 -33.45
C SER A 716 22.53 -25.72 -32.97
N THR A 717 23.24 -26.67 -32.37
CA THR A 717 24.64 -26.58 -31.97
C THR A 717 25.45 -27.67 -32.66
N SER A 718 26.72 -27.39 -32.93
CA SER A 718 27.72 -28.36 -33.36
C SER A 718 28.97 -28.06 -32.57
N GLU A 719 29.26 -28.93 -31.61
CA GLU A 719 30.50 -28.92 -30.85
C GLU A 719 31.58 -29.69 -31.64
N ASP A 720 32.86 -29.40 -31.39
CA ASP A 720 34.01 -30.12 -31.94
C ASP A 720 34.04 -30.23 -33.48
N CYS A 721 33.99 -29.07 -34.15
CA CYS A 721 34.03 -28.97 -35.61
C CYS A 721 35.44 -29.17 -36.22
N GLN A 722 36.46 -29.46 -35.40
CA GLN A 722 37.87 -29.57 -35.82
C GLN A 722 38.08 -30.63 -36.92
N GLU A 723 37.36 -31.75 -36.85
CA GLU A 723 37.45 -32.84 -37.83
C GLU A 723 36.91 -32.48 -39.21
N MET A 724 36.04 -31.46 -39.30
CA MET A 724 35.44 -31.03 -40.57
C MET A 724 36.45 -30.23 -41.42
N ASN A 725 37.58 -29.82 -40.84
CA ASN A 725 38.65 -29.06 -41.49
C ASN A 725 38.14 -27.84 -42.27
N ILE A 726 37.15 -27.15 -41.70
CA ILE A 726 36.57 -25.93 -42.29
C ILE A 726 37.32 -24.72 -41.74
N ASP A 727 37.94 -23.96 -42.63
CA ASP A 727 38.61 -22.71 -42.31
C ASP A 727 37.71 -21.48 -42.55
N VAL A 728 38.10 -20.34 -41.98
CA VAL A 728 37.41 -19.06 -42.15
C VAL A 728 37.33 -18.66 -43.63
N ALA A 729 38.35 -18.96 -44.43
CA ALA A 729 38.38 -18.68 -45.87
C ALA A 729 37.23 -19.37 -46.62
N ARG A 730 36.91 -20.62 -46.26
CA ARG A 730 35.78 -21.35 -46.85
C ARG A 730 34.44 -20.73 -46.49
N ILE A 731 34.28 -20.25 -45.26
CA ILE A 731 33.07 -19.52 -44.83
C ILE A 731 32.94 -18.20 -45.62
N ARG A 732 34.05 -17.44 -45.76
CA ARG A 732 34.08 -16.21 -46.58
C ARG A 732 33.72 -16.51 -48.04
N GLN A 733 34.23 -17.59 -48.62
CA GLN A 733 33.89 -17.98 -49.99
C GLN A 733 32.39 -18.29 -50.15
N LEU A 734 31.79 -19.00 -49.20
CA LEU A 734 30.35 -19.27 -49.22
C LEU A 734 29.54 -17.97 -49.09
N GLN A 735 29.98 -17.06 -48.21
CA GLN A 735 29.39 -15.74 -48.03
C GLN A 735 29.44 -14.93 -49.35
N MET A 736 30.61 -14.80 -49.97
CA MET A 736 30.79 -14.09 -51.25
C MET A 736 29.93 -14.69 -52.37
N THR A 737 29.86 -16.03 -52.46
CA THR A 737 29.04 -16.72 -53.48
C THR A 737 27.55 -16.39 -53.33
N ASN A 738 27.10 -16.19 -52.09
CA ASN A 738 25.71 -15.88 -51.77
C ASN A 738 25.43 -14.37 -51.65
N ASN A 739 26.45 -13.51 -51.72
CA ASN A 739 26.33 -12.05 -51.58
C ASN A 739 25.80 -11.38 -52.86
N ARG A 740 24.61 -11.78 -53.29
CA ARG A 740 23.91 -11.16 -54.41
C ARG A 740 22.70 -10.42 -53.86
N LYS A 741 22.72 -9.09 -53.95
CA LYS A 741 21.54 -8.27 -53.72
C LYS A 741 20.45 -8.73 -54.68
N LEU A 742 19.31 -9.10 -54.12
CA LEU A 742 18.16 -9.51 -54.92
C LEU A 742 17.29 -8.25 -55.11
N PRO A 743 16.90 -7.90 -56.34
CA PRO A 743 16.06 -6.72 -56.60
C PRO A 743 14.76 -6.72 -55.77
N GLU A 744 14.23 -7.91 -55.48
CA GLU A 744 13.00 -8.14 -54.72
C GLU A 744 13.26 -8.40 -53.22
N GLY A 745 14.51 -8.30 -52.76
CA GLY A 745 14.92 -8.75 -51.44
C GLY A 745 15.01 -10.28 -51.30
N ALA A 746 15.45 -10.76 -50.14
CA ALA A 746 15.49 -12.18 -49.81
C ALA A 746 14.32 -12.59 -48.92
N CYS A 747 13.50 -13.50 -49.43
CA CYS A 747 12.42 -14.10 -48.66
C CYS A 747 12.96 -14.94 -47.46
N PRO A 748 12.14 -15.20 -46.43
CA PRO A 748 12.56 -15.91 -45.23
C PRO A 748 13.17 -17.30 -45.50
N SER A 749 12.67 -18.02 -46.52
CA SER A 749 13.21 -19.33 -46.91
C SER A 749 14.64 -19.24 -47.45
N VAL A 750 14.96 -18.20 -48.22
CA VAL A 750 16.31 -17.95 -48.75
C VAL A 750 17.28 -17.58 -47.63
N ARG A 751 16.85 -16.74 -46.67
CA ARG A 751 17.66 -16.39 -45.50
C ARG A 751 17.93 -17.61 -44.61
N LYS A 752 16.88 -18.40 -44.33
CA LYS A 752 16.99 -19.68 -43.63
C LYS A 752 17.90 -20.67 -44.34
N HIS A 753 17.79 -20.76 -45.66
CA HIS A 753 18.63 -21.65 -46.47
C HIS A 753 20.10 -21.25 -46.36
N TYR A 754 20.42 -19.97 -46.45
CA TYR A 754 21.78 -19.48 -46.26
C TYR A 754 22.34 -19.88 -44.90
N ALA A 755 21.64 -19.55 -43.81
CA ALA A 755 22.09 -19.87 -42.46
C ALA A 755 22.27 -21.40 -42.26
N ARG A 756 21.34 -22.21 -42.78
CA ARG A 756 21.47 -23.68 -42.79
C ARG A 756 22.64 -24.18 -43.62
N SER A 757 22.95 -23.53 -44.75
CA SER A 757 24.07 -23.92 -45.61
C SER A 757 25.40 -23.65 -44.93
N VAL A 758 25.54 -22.50 -44.26
CA VAL A 758 26.71 -22.19 -43.43
C VAL A 758 26.83 -23.22 -42.30
N PHE A 759 25.75 -23.44 -41.54
CA PHE A 759 25.76 -24.38 -40.42
C PHE A 759 26.03 -25.83 -40.86
N ALA A 760 25.58 -26.23 -42.06
CA ALA A 760 25.84 -27.56 -42.61
C ALA A 760 27.32 -27.81 -42.95
N LEU A 761 28.14 -26.77 -43.14
CA LEU A 761 29.59 -26.94 -43.30
C LEU A 761 30.25 -27.44 -42.02
N VAL A 762 29.75 -26.98 -40.87
CA VAL A 762 30.36 -27.26 -39.55
C VAL A 762 29.65 -28.38 -38.81
N LYS A 763 28.42 -28.72 -39.20
CA LYS A 763 27.69 -29.85 -38.64
C LYS A 763 28.37 -31.16 -39.02
N GLN A 764 28.86 -31.90 -38.02
CA GLN A 764 29.38 -33.24 -38.26
C GLN A 764 28.33 -34.10 -38.97
N LYS A 765 28.70 -34.70 -40.11
CA LYS A 765 27.95 -35.85 -40.63
C LYS A 765 28.18 -36.95 -39.62
N VAL A 766 27.19 -37.22 -38.77
CA VAL A 766 27.11 -38.49 -38.05
C VAL A 766 27.10 -39.57 -39.12
N VAL A 767 28.27 -40.13 -39.41
CA VAL A 767 28.39 -41.32 -40.23
C VAL A 767 27.81 -42.41 -39.34
N HIS A 768 26.52 -42.70 -39.50
CA HIS A 768 25.93 -43.91 -38.93
C HIS A 768 26.67 -45.12 -39.52
N LYS A 769 27.74 -45.53 -38.84
CA LYS A 769 28.34 -46.86 -38.96
C LYS A 769 27.49 -47.84 -38.14
N GLU A 770 26.24 -48.04 -38.54
CA GLU A 770 25.45 -49.19 -38.11
C GLU A 770 24.65 -49.72 -39.30
N LYS A 771 25.32 -50.57 -40.09
CA LYS A 771 24.68 -51.60 -40.91
C LYS A 771 25.42 -52.91 -40.68
N ALA A 772 25.08 -53.61 -39.60
CA ALA A 772 25.22 -55.05 -39.50
C ALA A 772 24.53 -55.58 -38.22
N ARG A 773 23.23 -55.91 -38.33
CA ARG A 773 22.51 -57.03 -37.66
C ARG A 773 21.06 -56.65 -37.37
N TRP A 774 20.16 -57.04 -38.27
CA TRP A 774 19.07 -57.94 -37.89
C TRP A 774 18.37 -58.43 -39.15
N SER A 775 18.56 -59.70 -39.46
CA SER A 775 17.69 -60.48 -40.33
C SER A 775 16.48 -60.96 -39.53
N SER A 776 15.32 -60.88 -40.19
CA SER A 776 14.11 -61.72 -40.06
C SER A 776 13.40 -61.81 -38.70
N ASN A 777 12.20 -61.20 -38.62
CA ASN A 777 10.96 -61.97 -38.47
C ASN A 777 9.71 -61.15 -38.89
N PRO A 778 8.71 -61.73 -39.58
CA PRO A 778 7.53 -61.01 -40.05
C PRO A 778 6.33 -61.18 -39.11
N GLY A 779 5.57 -60.10 -38.89
CA GLY A 779 4.21 -60.21 -38.36
C GLY A 779 3.77 -59.03 -37.50
N ALA A 780 2.94 -58.14 -38.05
CA ALA A 780 1.68 -57.69 -37.44
C ALA A 780 1.03 -56.57 -38.26
N GLN A 781 -0.30 -56.55 -38.25
CA GLN A 781 -1.18 -55.88 -39.19
C GLN A 781 -1.33 -54.36 -39.00
N LYS A 782 -1.64 -53.71 -40.13
CA LYS A 782 -2.10 -52.32 -40.27
C LYS A 782 -3.46 -52.11 -39.60
N ARG A 783 -3.68 -50.93 -38.97
CA ARG A 783 -4.94 -50.15 -39.04
C ARG A 783 -4.70 -48.64 -38.85
N PRO A 784 -5.60 -47.77 -39.37
CA PRO A 784 -5.29 -46.39 -39.73
C PRO A 784 -5.76 -45.33 -38.72
N TYR A 785 -5.17 -44.15 -38.84
CA TYR A 785 -5.51 -42.91 -38.13
C TYR A 785 -6.91 -42.38 -38.51
N THR A 786 -7.70 -42.03 -37.50
CA THR A 786 -8.87 -41.14 -37.64
C THR A 786 -8.68 -39.88 -36.80
N THR A 787 -8.95 -38.75 -37.44
CA THR A 787 -8.97 -37.38 -36.92
C THR A 787 -10.15 -37.14 -35.98
N ARG A 788 -9.92 -36.57 -34.79
CA ARG A 788 -10.99 -36.08 -33.88
C ARG A 788 -11.10 -34.55 -33.91
N LYS A 789 -12.32 -34.07 -34.17
CA LYS A 789 -12.85 -32.73 -33.85
C LYS A 789 -13.31 -32.69 -32.37
N PRO A 790 -13.47 -31.50 -31.75
CA PRO A 790 -13.89 -31.38 -30.36
C PRO A 790 -15.42 -31.43 -30.23
N ALA A 791 -15.91 -32.07 -29.15
CA ALA A 791 -17.33 -32.14 -28.79
C ALA A 791 -17.59 -31.43 -27.46
N LYS A 792 -18.75 -30.75 -27.43
CA LYS A 792 -19.35 -29.98 -26.34
C LYS A 792 -19.68 -30.82 -25.10
N ALA A 793 -19.69 -30.13 -23.97
CA ALA A 793 -20.20 -30.56 -22.68
C ALA A 793 -21.67 -31.00 -22.72
N LYS A 794 -21.99 -32.02 -21.92
CA LYS A 794 -23.30 -32.28 -21.32
C LYS A 794 -23.13 -32.89 -19.93
N GLU A 795 -24.00 -32.44 -19.04
CA GLU A 795 -24.15 -32.76 -17.62
C GLU A 795 -24.45 -34.24 -17.36
N GLU A 796 -24.02 -34.74 -16.19
CA GLU A 796 -24.53 -35.97 -15.59
C GLU A 796 -24.94 -35.74 -14.12
N PRO A 797 -25.89 -36.55 -13.59
CA PRO A 797 -26.66 -36.21 -12.40
C PRO A 797 -26.21 -36.92 -11.11
N VAL A 798 -26.72 -36.35 -10.03
CA VAL A 798 -26.63 -36.70 -8.60
C VAL A 798 -27.02 -38.15 -8.28
N ALA A 799 -26.22 -38.82 -7.45
CA ALA A 799 -26.57 -40.06 -6.75
C ALA A 799 -26.48 -39.86 -5.22
N LYS A 800 -27.51 -40.35 -4.51
CA LYS A 800 -27.66 -40.36 -3.03
C LYS A 800 -26.76 -41.42 -2.38
N PRO A 801 -26.36 -41.26 -1.10
CA PRO A 801 -25.79 -42.35 -0.32
C PRO A 801 -26.86 -43.08 0.51
N GLN A 802 -26.73 -44.41 0.55
CA GLN A 802 -27.39 -45.30 1.51
C GLN A 802 -26.55 -45.41 2.79
N GLN A 803 -27.28 -45.59 3.89
CA GLN A 803 -26.80 -45.94 5.23
C GLN A 803 -26.04 -47.27 5.23
N GLU A 804 -25.02 -47.40 6.10
CA GLU A 804 -24.90 -48.58 6.96
C GLU A 804 -23.94 -48.32 8.14
N SER A 805 -24.25 -49.03 9.23
CA SER A 805 -23.78 -48.91 10.60
C SER A 805 -22.55 -49.79 10.91
N CYS A 806 -21.59 -49.24 11.65
CA CYS A 806 -20.97 -49.82 12.84
C CYS A 806 -20.21 -48.71 13.59
#